data_AF-A0AAD6TPI2-F1
#
_entry.id   AF-A0AAD6TPI2-F1
#
_cell.length_a   1.000
_cell.length_b   1.000
_cell.length_c   1.000
_cell.angle_alpha   90.00
_cell.angle_beta   90.00
_cell.angle_gamma   90.00
#
_symmetry.space_group_name_H-M   'P 1'
#
loop_
_entity.id
_entity.type
_entity.pdbx_description
1 polymer ?
#
loop_
_entity_poly.entity_id
_entity_poly.type
_entity_poly.pdbx_seq_one_letter_code
_entity_poly.pdbx_strand_id
1 'polypeptide(L)'
;MAESTYDLLVVTDATASMGGYLDALRSSIPEILALAKLSGAFSRLGVLAYKDYTDLPEEIAAWSGWNDAHLARFVERLEPTGGGDYPEAAKTALIRGLQAVNKESKTLVLWYADAPPHHMAFQSHENDVREANAFPPGAVDWVKLCNTARRRNCTVFTFTPNSLDFVYSAFYVLLSELTGGISIASKADAKSSTLISRLTLGVILQWMGQRTSDMEDMIKQSGAVSLRYENSPLTATPKPTDEGLGSRGYLPPARRASFQSADLLPIVRATLDSSLIPLGALAAQPFDLAKRFSDAAQTGYRDLVYASLTDIVQSNVACLTYNPIFGQLWRAVCKDTTSSRKAALVDLFSEFVGRVTEPEKKAALRQWLEDSFDQTEEIEGIIARHCANAPGPMVYLDFDADVQLTRTELLEVSRSCYAAVLKKIATVFTHLKIVEPDVTLAPHQRALPLTLPPRDFFRLLPHLIVPGTLYPARAATLTAIVALITAVPFLQEPATALLATAKGKWLDMAVPENISFDCARFLLAAPRGVVLTAHERRVYEAMRRYKLIELNLDAPLAVQVPWTPAKTRGPGDVKVQCTKCLVWRSTTIMSHEHNSVCGMCINGALPTSKLVELFPGVPEDESCWVECAMKTCRAQYVVENVPGLRIRPRCYYCRKGIPCPWLECSVCSNRVIVPPAFRTGGSKKGYTCPGCANSEWAGKSIVLDEVTTRALISYNGVEWLGFASNQEVFGGKSAFKLMQALGEGVFGSAPAERAPKLVLNGKGLRGTGETMAQLEGLIGRSEVVLGTCALCFEDVPHTKLVPACGRSGCAQLVDEGCLREWYGQNKPGMLLNMMQFTCPFCRRKPTIKTLVRYNASAAELGGLQLAMGDRRFFYAWCMDCGFAKGVYPRTACTEEGIAPVENFRCAECRRLAQPVAPPVDEAREAHAHWQTVKTARWNDIPGMPTVVCPNLGCGARIMKVDGCNHIVCGVCSTHFCWACGEAVDVMEIYDHMSHRHGSWYHD
;
A
#
# COMPACT_ATOMS: atom_id res chain seq x y z
N MET A 1 18.50 -33.91 -33.82
CA MET A 1 19.41 -34.49 -32.81
C MET A 1 18.83 -34.13 -31.46
N ALA A 2 18.55 -35.09 -30.59
CA ALA A 2 17.94 -34.82 -29.29
C ALA A 2 18.86 -33.89 -28.49
N GLU A 3 18.36 -32.69 -28.13
CA GLU A 3 19.06 -31.77 -27.24
C GLU A 3 19.39 -32.52 -25.94
N SER A 4 20.66 -32.57 -25.56
CA SER A 4 21.08 -33.25 -24.33
C SER A 4 20.69 -32.40 -23.12
N THR A 5 19.46 -32.54 -22.66
CA THR A 5 18.96 -31.83 -21.48
C THR A 5 19.43 -32.50 -20.18
N TYR A 6 19.74 -31.68 -19.18
CA TYR A 6 20.15 -32.15 -17.85
C TYR A 6 18.97 -32.13 -16.88
N ASP A 7 18.99 -33.00 -15.88
CA ASP A 7 18.19 -32.83 -14.66
C ASP A 7 19.06 -32.21 -13.57
N LEU A 8 18.43 -31.48 -12.64
CA LEU A 8 19.09 -30.93 -11.45
C LEU A 8 18.51 -31.58 -10.19
N LEU A 9 19.34 -32.29 -9.44
CA LEU A 9 18.97 -32.90 -8.17
C LEU A 9 19.73 -32.23 -7.03
N VAL A 10 19.01 -31.69 -6.06
CA VAL A 10 19.60 -31.18 -4.82
C VAL A 10 19.48 -32.27 -3.75
N VAL A 11 20.58 -32.66 -3.15
CA VAL A 11 20.63 -33.61 -2.02
C VAL A 11 21.15 -32.86 -0.82
N THR A 12 20.44 -32.90 0.30
CA THR A 12 20.85 -32.18 1.50
C THR A 12 20.70 -33.03 2.75
N ASP A 13 21.71 -32.98 3.61
CA ASP A 13 21.58 -33.33 5.01
C ASP A 13 20.64 -32.32 5.69
N ALA A 14 19.71 -32.82 6.51
CA ALA A 14 18.68 -32.05 7.20
C ALA A 14 18.69 -32.26 8.74
N THR A 15 19.80 -32.71 9.29
CA THR A 15 20.02 -32.89 10.74
C THR A 15 20.20 -31.54 11.45
N ALA A 16 20.26 -31.56 12.78
CA ALA A 16 20.33 -30.34 13.60
C ALA A 16 21.53 -29.42 13.29
N SER A 17 22.68 -29.97 12.89
CA SER A 17 23.89 -29.19 12.58
C SER A 17 23.81 -28.42 11.25
N MET A 18 22.90 -28.82 10.36
CA MET A 18 22.73 -28.25 9.02
C MET A 18 21.95 -26.94 8.96
N GLY A 19 21.56 -26.35 10.10
CA GLY A 19 20.69 -25.16 10.15
C GLY A 19 21.12 -24.00 9.23
N GLY A 20 22.42 -23.65 9.21
CA GLY A 20 22.93 -22.58 8.34
C GLY A 20 22.89 -22.92 6.84
N TYR A 21 23.07 -24.19 6.47
CA TYR A 21 22.98 -24.67 5.08
C TYR A 21 21.53 -24.77 4.62
N LEU A 22 20.61 -25.23 5.47
CA LEU A 22 19.18 -25.26 5.15
C LEU A 22 18.60 -23.86 4.97
N ASP A 23 19.01 -22.89 5.79
CA ASP A 23 18.62 -21.49 5.60
C ASP A 23 19.16 -20.92 4.27
N ALA A 24 20.38 -21.28 3.88
CA ALA A 24 20.93 -20.96 2.57
C ALA A 24 20.10 -21.59 1.43
N LEU A 25 19.78 -22.88 1.55
CA LEU A 25 19.01 -23.64 0.58
C LEU A 25 17.62 -23.04 0.36
N ARG A 26 16.92 -22.68 1.45
CA ARG A 26 15.61 -22.00 1.40
C ARG A 26 15.67 -20.69 0.63
N SER A 27 16.76 -19.91 0.80
CA SER A 27 16.93 -18.63 0.10
C SER A 27 17.32 -18.78 -1.38
N SER A 28 18.09 -19.81 -1.73
CA SER A 28 18.64 -20.00 -3.09
C SER A 28 17.74 -20.80 -4.02
N ILE A 29 16.88 -21.68 -3.50
CA ILE A 29 16.05 -22.56 -4.33
C ILE A 29 15.07 -21.80 -5.23
N PRO A 30 14.38 -20.73 -4.79
CA PRO A 30 13.56 -19.92 -5.69
C PRO A 30 14.37 -19.36 -6.88
N GLU A 31 15.63 -18.97 -6.64
CA GLU A 31 16.52 -18.46 -7.68
C GLU A 31 16.99 -19.58 -8.63
N ILE A 32 17.37 -20.75 -8.09
CA ILE A 32 17.75 -21.93 -8.88
C ILE A 32 16.56 -22.41 -9.73
N LEU A 33 15.35 -22.39 -9.17
CA LEU A 33 14.09 -22.72 -9.84
C LEU A 33 13.84 -21.78 -11.02
N ALA A 34 13.92 -20.48 -10.79
CA ALA A 34 13.70 -19.48 -11.83
C ALA A 34 14.80 -19.56 -12.90
N LEU A 35 16.06 -19.75 -12.50
CA LEU A 35 17.18 -19.94 -13.40
C LEU A 35 16.97 -21.18 -14.29
N ALA A 36 16.58 -22.31 -13.72
CA ALA A 36 16.32 -23.54 -14.44
C ALA A 36 15.18 -23.37 -15.47
N LYS A 37 14.07 -22.74 -15.06
CA LYS A 37 12.91 -22.47 -15.93
C LYS A 37 13.24 -21.50 -17.08
N LEU A 38 13.98 -20.43 -16.80
CA LEU A 38 14.26 -19.36 -17.76
C LEU A 38 15.39 -19.71 -18.73
N SER A 39 16.42 -20.41 -18.26
CA SER A 39 17.54 -20.81 -19.12
C SER A 39 17.21 -21.95 -20.07
N GLY A 40 16.26 -22.82 -19.71
CA GLY A 40 15.99 -24.07 -20.43
C GLY A 40 17.11 -25.11 -20.28
N ALA A 41 18.08 -24.88 -19.39
CA ALA A 41 19.23 -25.77 -19.20
C ALA A 41 18.89 -27.08 -18.50
N PHE A 42 17.81 -27.08 -17.70
CA PHE A 42 17.37 -28.22 -16.93
C PHE A 42 15.93 -28.62 -17.30
N SER A 43 15.69 -29.92 -17.52
CA SER A 43 14.36 -30.47 -17.82
C SER A 43 13.56 -30.80 -16.57
N ARG A 44 14.22 -31.30 -15.53
CA ARG A 44 13.58 -31.64 -14.25
C ARG A 44 14.41 -31.16 -13.08
N LEU A 45 13.72 -30.74 -12.03
CA LEU A 45 14.31 -30.34 -10.76
C LEU A 45 13.69 -31.12 -9.62
N GLY A 46 14.49 -31.56 -8.65
CA GLY A 46 14.00 -32.18 -7.42
C GLY A 46 14.95 -32.00 -6.25
N VAL A 47 14.42 -32.17 -5.03
CA VAL A 47 15.14 -32.02 -3.76
C VAL A 47 14.95 -33.31 -2.94
N LEU A 48 16.05 -33.88 -2.46
CA LEU A 48 16.08 -35.02 -1.56
C LEU A 48 16.76 -34.60 -0.25
N ALA A 49 16.03 -34.65 0.85
CA ALA A 49 16.56 -34.39 2.19
C ALA A 49 16.73 -35.70 2.94
N TYR A 50 17.82 -35.86 3.68
CA TYR A 50 18.05 -37.04 4.52
C TYR A 50 18.46 -36.66 5.93
N LYS A 51 18.19 -37.56 6.87
CA LYS A 51 18.57 -37.45 8.29
C LYS A 51 19.20 -38.76 8.76
N ASP A 52 18.88 -39.21 9.96
CA ASP A 52 19.42 -40.41 10.59
C ASP A 52 18.35 -41.49 10.81
N TYR A 53 18.77 -42.72 11.10
CA TYR A 53 17.92 -43.86 11.51
C TYR A 53 17.41 -43.78 12.95
N THR A 54 17.68 -42.66 13.64
CA THR A 54 17.00 -42.29 14.90
C THR A 54 15.71 -41.50 14.67
N ASP A 55 15.52 -40.97 13.46
CA ASP A 55 14.34 -40.19 13.07
C ASP A 55 13.18 -41.05 12.57
N LEU A 56 12.03 -40.41 12.34
CA LEU A 56 10.85 -41.07 11.78
C LEU A 56 11.17 -41.68 10.41
N PRO A 57 10.67 -42.89 10.07
CA PRO A 57 11.00 -43.57 8.81
C PRO A 57 10.82 -42.73 7.53
N GLU A 58 9.82 -41.87 7.51
CA GLU A 58 9.51 -40.93 6.42
C GLU A 58 10.49 -39.74 6.32
N GLU A 59 11.22 -39.43 7.38
CA GLU A 59 12.21 -38.34 7.46
C GLU A 59 13.64 -38.80 7.20
N ILE A 60 13.93 -40.11 7.29
CA ILE A 60 15.26 -40.68 6.98
C ILE A 60 15.70 -40.27 5.56
N ALA A 61 14.77 -40.31 4.60
CA ALA A 61 15.00 -39.82 3.23
C ALA A 61 13.70 -39.29 2.62
N ALA A 62 13.47 -37.98 2.75
CA ALA A 62 12.33 -37.28 2.19
C ALA A 62 12.61 -36.84 0.74
N TRP A 63 11.71 -37.17 -0.19
CA TRP A 63 11.86 -36.88 -1.62
C TRP A 63 10.73 -35.98 -2.12
N SER A 64 11.09 -34.88 -2.81
CA SER A 64 10.11 -33.92 -3.32
C SER A 64 9.35 -34.38 -4.56
N GLY A 65 9.89 -35.35 -5.32
CA GLY A 65 9.46 -35.59 -6.69
C GLY A 65 10.15 -34.66 -7.70
N TRP A 66 10.10 -35.05 -8.98
CA TRP A 66 10.60 -34.23 -10.09
C TRP A 66 9.54 -33.20 -10.52
N ASN A 67 9.92 -31.92 -10.60
CA ASN A 67 9.07 -30.80 -11.01
C ASN A 67 7.76 -30.67 -10.19
N ASP A 68 7.81 -31.01 -8.91
CA ASP A 68 6.65 -30.90 -8.04
C ASP A 68 6.18 -29.43 -7.92
N ALA A 69 4.88 -29.19 -8.06
CA ALA A 69 4.30 -27.84 -8.02
C ALA A 69 4.44 -27.17 -6.63
N HIS A 70 4.69 -27.97 -5.58
CA HIS A 70 4.89 -27.56 -4.21
C HIS A 70 6.37 -27.68 -3.77
N LEU A 71 7.32 -27.80 -4.69
CA LEU A 71 8.75 -27.93 -4.39
C LEU A 71 9.27 -26.81 -3.46
N ALA A 72 8.83 -25.58 -3.64
CA ALA A 72 9.19 -24.47 -2.73
C ALA A 72 8.67 -24.71 -1.30
N ARG A 73 7.42 -25.18 -1.15
CA ARG A 73 6.83 -25.52 0.16
C ARG A 73 7.48 -26.74 0.80
N PHE A 74 7.95 -27.70 0.00
CA PHE A 74 8.68 -28.86 0.50
C PHE A 74 9.96 -28.39 1.22
N VAL A 75 10.70 -27.48 0.59
CA VAL A 75 11.94 -26.90 1.13
C VAL A 75 11.68 -26.03 2.36
N GLU A 76 10.62 -25.21 2.36
CA GLU A 76 10.23 -24.39 3.51
C GLU A 76 9.97 -25.24 4.77
N ARG A 77 9.48 -26.48 4.62
CA ARG A 77 9.16 -27.38 5.73
C ARG A 77 10.34 -28.22 6.22
N LEU A 78 11.50 -28.19 5.56
CA LEU A 78 12.67 -28.93 6.02
C LEU A 78 13.19 -28.30 7.30
N GLU A 79 13.05 -28.96 8.45
CA GLU A 79 13.56 -28.46 9.73
C GLU A 79 14.89 -29.15 10.10
N PRO A 80 15.92 -28.40 10.55
CA PRO A 80 17.17 -28.96 11.07
C PRO A 80 16.91 -29.59 12.44
N THR A 81 16.38 -30.80 12.45
CA THR A 81 16.04 -31.55 13.66
C THR A 81 16.47 -33.00 13.49
N GLY A 82 16.63 -33.69 14.61
CA GLY A 82 17.11 -35.08 14.59
C GLY A 82 18.62 -35.18 14.63
N GLY A 83 19.11 -36.36 14.28
CA GLY A 83 20.50 -36.78 14.47
C GLY A 83 20.69 -37.52 15.80
N GLY A 84 21.35 -38.68 15.74
CA GLY A 84 21.60 -39.54 16.89
C GLY A 84 23.10 -39.75 17.13
N ASP A 85 23.80 -40.25 16.12
CA ASP A 85 25.26 -40.33 16.06
C ASP A 85 25.86 -39.25 15.15
N TYR A 86 27.18 -39.22 15.04
CA TYR A 86 27.85 -38.24 14.18
C TYR A 86 27.81 -38.61 12.69
N PRO A 87 27.94 -39.90 12.30
CA PRO A 87 27.62 -40.32 10.93
C PRO A 87 26.11 -40.29 10.63
N GLU A 88 25.76 -40.08 9.36
CA GLU A 88 24.36 -39.87 8.92
C GLU A 88 23.96 -40.81 7.77
N ALA A 89 22.67 -40.86 7.41
CA ALA A 89 22.13 -41.77 6.39
C ALA A 89 22.42 -41.37 4.92
N ALA A 90 23.60 -40.83 4.64
CA ALA A 90 24.00 -40.40 3.30
C ALA A 90 24.04 -41.56 2.27
N LYS A 91 24.29 -42.81 2.71
CA LYS A 91 24.19 -44.01 1.86
C LYS A 91 22.75 -44.27 1.42
N THR A 92 21.81 -44.19 2.36
CA THR A 92 20.36 -44.24 2.09
C THR A 92 19.95 -43.15 1.09
N ALA A 93 20.41 -41.91 1.29
CA ALA A 93 20.13 -40.79 0.40
C ALA A 93 20.62 -41.05 -1.04
N LEU A 94 21.85 -41.56 -1.20
CA LEU A 94 22.41 -41.88 -2.51
C LEU A 94 21.62 -43.00 -3.19
N ILE A 95 21.24 -44.05 -2.46
CA ILE A 95 20.42 -45.14 -3.02
C ILE A 95 19.07 -44.61 -3.51
N ARG A 96 18.38 -43.81 -2.71
CA ARG A 96 17.08 -43.22 -3.07
C ARG A 96 17.20 -42.25 -4.24
N GLY A 97 18.22 -41.40 -4.27
CA GLY A 97 18.51 -40.54 -5.42
C GLY A 97 18.77 -41.34 -6.69
N LEU A 98 19.56 -42.42 -6.61
CA LEU A 98 19.84 -43.30 -7.74
C LEU A 98 18.61 -44.09 -8.25
N GLN A 99 17.61 -44.30 -7.40
CA GLN A 99 16.31 -44.85 -7.80
C GLN A 99 15.47 -43.82 -8.57
N ALA A 100 15.60 -42.54 -8.23
CA ALA A 100 14.84 -41.45 -8.86
C ALA A 100 15.41 -40.99 -10.22
N VAL A 101 16.72 -41.13 -10.45
CA VAL A 101 17.38 -40.70 -11.70
C VAL A 101 17.16 -41.69 -12.86
N ASN A 102 16.89 -41.15 -14.05
CA ASN A 102 16.78 -41.93 -15.28
C ASN A 102 18.17 -42.27 -15.83
N LYS A 103 18.39 -43.51 -16.28
CA LYS A 103 19.64 -43.97 -16.91
C LYS A 103 19.99 -43.23 -18.20
N GLU A 104 18.97 -42.75 -18.92
CA GLU A 104 19.12 -42.11 -20.22
C GLU A 104 19.33 -40.59 -20.12
N SER A 105 19.01 -40.01 -18.95
CA SER A 105 19.17 -38.58 -18.68
C SER A 105 20.52 -38.31 -18.03
N LYS A 106 21.09 -37.12 -18.26
CA LYS A 106 22.24 -36.64 -17.49
C LYS A 106 21.72 -35.90 -16.26
N THR A 107 22.28 -36.14 -15.08
CA THR A 107 21.82 -35.48 -13.85
C THR A 107 22.97 -34.76 -13.18
N LEU A 108 22.84 -33.44 -12.99
CA LEU A 108 23.71 -32.67 -12.11
C LEU A 108 23.17 -32.78 -10.69
N VAL A 109 24.02 -33.19 -9.75
CA VAL A 109 23.66 -33.37 -8.33
C VAL A 109 24.43 -32.35 -7.51
N LEU A 110 23.73 -31.54 -6.73
CA LEU A 110 24.32 -30.64 -5.74
C LEU A 110 24.09 -31.24 -4.35
N TRP A 111 25.16 -31.64 -3.68
CA TRP A 111 25.09 -32.39 -2.42
C TRP A 111 25.63 -31.56 -1.25
N TYR A 112 24.81 -31.31 -0.24
CA TYR A 112 25.20 -30.59 0.99
C TYR A 112 25.30 -31.55 2.17
N ALA A 113 26.44 -31.56 2.87
CA ALA A 113 26.66 -32.42 4.04
C ALA A 113 27.75 -31.86 4.97
N ASP A 114 27.61 -32.08 6.27
CA ASP A 114 28.61 -31.77 7.30
C ASP A 114 29.06 -32.97 8.14
N ALA A 115 28.53 -34.16 7.83
CA ALA A 115 28.84 -35.43 8.47
C ALA A 115 29.18 -36.55 7.45
N PRO A 116 29.99 -37.56 7.82
CA PRO A 116 30.27 -38.71 6.97
C PRO A 116 29.06 -39.69 6.90
N PRO A 117 28.97 -40.56 5.87
CA PRO A 117 28.02 -41.68 5.89
C PRO A 117 28.33 -42.68 7.00
N HIS A 118 27.34 -43.47 7.44
CA HIS A 118 27.58 -44.62 8.31
C HIS A 118 28.66 -45.55 7.72
N HIS A 119 29.74 -45.75 8.48
CA HIS A 119 30.89 -46.52 8.04
C HIS A 119 31.57 -47.21 9.22
N MET A 120 32.16 -48.38 8.98
CA MET A 120 32.83 -49.20 10.01
C MET A 120 34.07 -48.53 10.65
N ALA A 121 34.51 -47.40 10.11
CA ALA A 121 35.57 -46.56 10.67
C ALA A 121 35.06 -45.69 11.84
N PHE A 122 33.75 -45.49 11.93
CA PHE A 122 33.12 -44.60 12.90
C PHE A 122 32.15 -45.37 13.79
N GLN A 123 31.77 -44.76 14.91
CA GLN A 123 30.84 -45.36 15.86
C GLN A 123 29.46 -44.84 15.53
N SER A 124 28.52 -45.77 15.32
CA SER A 124 27.20 -45.42 14.84
C SER A 124 26.03 -45.95 15.65
N HIS A 125 26.24 -46.26 16.93
CA HIS A 125 25.15 -46.54 17.88
C HIS A 125 24.01 -47.46 17.34
N GLU A 126 24.36 -48.48 16.54
CA GLU A 126 23.46 -49.41 15.81
C GLU A 126 22.74 -48.87 14.56
N ASN A 127 22.85 -47.57 14.23
CA ASN A 127 22.30 -46.97 13.02
C ASN A 127 22.96 -47.51 11.74
N ASP A 128 24.25 -47.83 11.78
CA ASP A 128 24.95 -48.53 10.70
C ASP A 128 24.35 -49.93 10.41
N VAL A 129 23.96 -50.65 11.47
CA VAL A 129 23.28 -51.94 11.38
C VAL A 129 21.85 -51.77 10.85
N ARG A 130 21.13 -50.74 11.29
CA ARG A 130 19.78 -50.41 10.80
C ARG A 130 19.80 -50.06 9.31
N GLU A 131 20.76 -49.24 8.88
CA GLU A 131 20.93 -48.88 7.47
C GLU A 131 21.31 -50.10 6.62
N ALA A 132 22.23 -50.96 7.10
CA ALA A 132 22.58 -52.19 6.40
C ALA A 132 21.38 -53.15 6.26
N ASN A 133 20.51 -53.24 7.28
CA ASN A 133 19.31 -54.09 7.26
C ASN A 133 18.18 -53.52 6.39
N ALA A 134 18.16 -52.21 6.14
CA ALA A 134 17.16 -51.57 5.29
C ALA A 134 17.31 -51.91 3.79
N PHE A 135 18.47 -52.46 3.39
CA PHE A 135 18.79 -52.78 2.00
C PHE A 135 19.35 -54.20 1.84
N PRO A 136 19.36 -54.76 0.62
CA PRO A 136 19.99 -56.06 0.37
C PRO A 136 21.48 -56.07 0.76
N PRO A 137 22.03 -57.22 1.20
CA PRO A 137 23.44 -57.33 1.60
C PRO A 137 24.40 -56.77 0.53
N GLY A 138 25.28 -55.86 0.95
CA GLY A 138 26.28 -55.22 0.09
C GLY A 138 25.77 -54.06 -0.77
N ALA A 139 24.49 -53.66 -0.64
CA ALA A 139 23.92 -52.51 -1.36
C ALA A 139 24.38 -51.15 -0.81
N VAL A 140 24.78 -51.10 0.46
CA VAL A 140 25.22 -49.87 1.17
C VAL A 140 26.72 -49.58 1.05
N ASP A 141 27.42 -50.28 0.16
CA ASP A 141 28.85 -50.06 -0.10
C ASP A 141 29.07 -48.73 -0.84
N TRP A 142 29.73 -47.77 -0.19
CA TRP A 142 29.90 -46.41 -0.70
C TRP A 142 30.63 -46.38 -2.04
N VAL A 143 31.69 -47.18 -2.21
CA VAL A 143 32.48 -47.21 -3.44
C VAL A 143 31.64 -47.75 -4.61
N LYS A 144 30.82 -48.78 -4.36
CA LYS A 144 29.88 -49.30 -5.37
C LYS A 144 28.78 -48.30 -5.69
N LEU A 145 28.29 -47.55 -4.71
CA LEU A 145 27.31 -46.49 -4.92
C LEU A 145 27.87 -45.35 -5.77
N CYS A 146 29.08 -44.86 -5.49
CA CYS A 146 29.77 -43.84 -6.31
C CYS A 146 29.94 -44.31 -7.76
N ASN A 147 30.37 -45.55 -7.97
CA ASN A 147 30.49 -46.14 -9.31
C ASN A 147 29.12 -46.32 -10.00
N THR A 148 28.06 -46.53 -9.22
CA THR A 148 26.69 -46.61 -9.75
C THR A 148 26.18 -45.24 -10.16
N ALA A 149 26.44 -44.19 -9.37
CA ALA A 149 26.16 -42.80 -9.74
C ALA A 149 26.85 -42.40 -11.05
N ARG A 150 28.13 -42.72 -11.19
CA ARG A 150 28.87 -42.52 -12.44
C ARG A 150 28.21 -43.23 -13.63
N ARG A 151 27.86 -44.51 -13.47
CA ARG A 151 27.19 -45.31 -14.53
C ARG A 151 25.78 -44.81 -14.86
N ARG A 152 25.15 -44.07 -13.95
CA ARG A 152 23.83 -43.43 -14.11
C ARG A 152 23.93 -42.01 -14.68
N ASN A 153 25.10 -41.60 -15.20
CA ASN A 153 25.35 -40.26 -15.75
C ASN A 153 25.08 -39.13 -14.74
N CYS A 154 25.32 -39.39 -13.45
CA CYS A 154 25.31 -38.35 -12.43
C CYS A 154 26.68 -37.64 -12.42
N THR A 155 26.66 -36.32 -12.31
CA THR A 155 27.82 -35.48 -11.97
C THR A 155 27.53 -34.82 -10.63
N VAL A 156 28.34 -35.11 -9.60
CA VAL A 156 28.06 -34.67 -8.23
C VAL A 156 29.02 -33.57 -7.82
N PHE A 157 28.47 -32.41 -7.45
CA PHE A 157 29.19 -31.36 -6.74
C PHE A 157 28.82 -31.42 -5.26
N THR A 158 29.82 -31.58 -4.39
CA THR A 158 29.62 -31.64 -2.94
C THR A 158 30.00 -30.32 -2.28
N PHE A 159 29.21 -29.87 -1.32
CA PHE A 159 29.42 -28.67 -0.52
C PHE A 159 29.51 -29.08 0.95
N THR A 160 30.72 -28.98 1.52
CA THR A 160 31.01 -29.37 2.91
C THR A 160 31.62 -28.21 3.70
N PRO A 161 31.58 -28.22 5.04
CA PRO A 161 32.23 -27.18 5.82
C PRO A 161 33.76 -27.36 5.85
N ASN A 162 34.51 -26.26 5.90
CA ASN A 162 35.97 -26.27 6.00
C ASN A 162 36.50 -26.92 7.28
N SER A 163 35.65 -27.02 8.31
CA SER A 163 35.93 -27.72 9.57
C SER A 163 35.82 -29.24 9.47
N LEU A 164 35.26 -29.79 8.38
CA LEU A 164 35.17 -31.23 8.19
C LEU A 164 36.56 -31.82 7.95
N ASP A 165 36.96 -32.77 8.80
CA ASP A 165 38.24 -33.46 8.71
C ASP A 165 38.39 -34.19 7.35
N PHE A 166 39.62 -34.37 6.88
CA PHE A 166 39.92 -35.14 5.67
C PHE A 166 39.44 -36.59 5.76
N VAL A 167 39.47 -37.18 6.96
CA VAL A 167 38.95 -38.53 7.21
C VAL A 167 37.44 -38.64 6.91
N TYR A 168 36.68 -37.58 7.16
CA TYR A 168 35.23 -37.55 6.92
C TYR A 168 34.88 -37.03 5.51
N SER A 169 35.61 -36.03 5.01
CA SER A 169 35.38 -35.48 3.67
C SER A 169 35.82 -36.44 2.54
N ALA A 170 36.69 -37.42 2.82
CA ALA A 170 37.12 -38.46 1.87
C ALA A 170 35.95 -39.10 1.08
N PHE A 171 34.82 -39.36 1.74
CA PHE A 171 33.64 -39.95 1.11
C PHE A 171 33.07 -39.08 0.00
N TYR A 172 32.94 -37.78 0.25
CA TYR A 172 32.41 -36.80 -0.69
C TYR A 172 33.42 -36.41 -1.77
N VAL A 173 34.71 -36.35 -1.44
CA VAL A 173 35.79 -36.16 -2.43
C VAL A 173 35.81 -37.32 -3.43
N LEU A 174 35.72 -38.56 -2.94
CA LEU A 174 35.66 -39.75 -3.78
C LEU A 174 34.42 -39.76 -4.70
N LEU A 175 33.24 -39.42 -4.17
CA LEU A 175 32.00 -39.33 -4.94
C LEU A 175 32.10 -38.29 -6.07
N SER A 176 32.54 -37.08 -5.72
CA SER A 176 32.68 -35.97 -6.67
C SER A 176 33.70 -36.31 -7.76
N GLU A 177 34.90 -36.80 -7.43
CA GLU A 177 35.89 -37.15 -8.45
C GLU A 177 35.45 -38.29 -9.36
N LEU A 178 34.87 -39.38 -8.81
CA LEU A 178 34.43 -40.51 -9.63
C LEU A 178 33.30 -40.15 -10.60
N THR A 179 32.48 -39.14 -10.27
CA THR A 179 31.35 -38.68 -11.08
C THR A 179 31.70 -37.50 -12.01
N GLY A 180 32.96 -37.06 -12.01
CA GLY A 180 33.44 -35.94 -12.81
C GLY A 180 33.02 -34.57 -12.29
N GLY A 181 32.65 -34.49 -11.01
CA GLY A 181 32.35 -33.25 -10.31
C GLY A 181 33.49 -32.77 -9.41
N ILE A 182 33.16 -31.92 -8.44
CA ILE A 182 34.14 -31.26 -7.56
C ILE A 182 33.61 -31.26 -6.13
N SER A 183 34.51 -31.54 -5.17
CA SER A 183 34.23 -31.32 -3.76
C SER A 183 34.68 -29.93 -3.34
N ILE A 184 33.73 -29.12 -2.89
CA ILE A 184 33.92 -27.73 -2.49
C ILE A 184 33.73 -27.65 -0.98
N ALA A 185 34.75 -27.16 -0.27
CA ALA A 185 34.63 -26.85 1.14
C ALA A 185 34.62 -25.33 1.36
N SER A 186 33.72 -24.84 2.21
CA SER A 186 33.58 -23.40 2.50
C SER A 186 33.44 -23.13 3.99
N LYS A 187 33.58 -21.87 4.41
CA LYS A 187 33.28 -21.50 5.81
C LYS A 187 31.76 -21.66 6.03
N ALA A 188 31.38 -22.36 7.10
CA ALA A 188 30.00 -22.57 7.50
C ALA A 188 29.79 -21.97 8.90
N ASP A 189 29.49 -20.68 8.96
CA ASP A 189 29.01 -20.00 10.16
C ASP A 189 27.60 -19.42 9.95
N ALA A 190 26.90 -19.08 11.04
CA ALA A 190 25.52 -18.56 10.97
C ALA A 190 25.39 -17.23 10.19
N LYS A 191 26.51 -16.57 9.85
CA LYS A 191 26.54 -15.35 9.02
C LYS A 191 26.82 -15.63 7.53
N SER A 192 27.03 -16.89 7.15
CA SER A 192 27.51 -17.30 5.80
C SER A 192 26.44 -17.87 4.85
N SER A 193 25.17 -18.00 5.27
CA SER A 193 24.11 -18.63 4.45
C SER A 193 23.90 -17.96 3.09
N THR A 194 23.98 -16.62 3.04
CA THR A 194 23.92 -15.85 1.79
C THR A 194 25.14 -16.05 0.90
N LEU A 195 26.33 -16.26 1.48
CA LEU A 195 27.55 -16.56 0.72
C LEU A 195 27.52 -17.96 0.11
N ILE A 196 27.03 -18.97 0.84
CA ILE A 196 26.87 -20.35 0.35
C ILE A 196 25.86 -20.40 -0.80
N SER A 197 24.75 -19.67 -0.67
CA SER A 197 23.73 -19.52 -1.70
C SER A 197 24.32 -18.93 -2.99
N ARG A 198 25.05 -17.82 -2.86
CA ARG A 198 25.72 -17.16 -4.00
C ARG A 198 26.77 -18.08 -4.62
N LEU A 199 27.56 -18.78 -3.81
CA LEU A 199 28.58 -19.72 -4.29
C LEU A 199 27.95 -20.85 -5.11
N THR A 200 26.85 -21.41 -4.62
CA THR A 200 26.09 -22.44 -5.33
C THR A 200 25.62 -21.94 -6.69
N LEU A 201 24.98 -20.76 -6.74
CA LEU A 201 24.50 -20.15 -7.98
C LEU A 201 25.64 -19.85 -8.94
N GLY A 202 26.76 -19.32 -8.44
CA GLY A 202 27.97 -19.07 -9.21
C GLY A 202 28.53 -20.34 -9.86
N VAL A 203 28.55 -21.46 -9.11
CA VAL A 203 28.98 -22.76 -9.64
C VAL A 203 28.05 -23.25 -10.75
N ILE A 204 26.73 -23.13 -10.59
CA ILE A 204 25.75 -23.50 -11.63
C ILE A 204 25.91 -22.61 -12.87
N LEU A 205 26.04 -21.29 -12.70
CA LEU A 205 26.20 -20.33 -13.78
C LEU A 205 27.50 -20.59 -14.56
N GLN A 206 28.61 -20.82 -13.86
CA GLN A 206 29.88 -21.16 -14.47
C GLN A 206 29.79 -22.50 -15.22
N TRP A 207 29.15 -23.51 -14.64
CA TRP A 207 28.89 -24.78 -15.31
C TRP A 207 28.04 -24.61 -16.59
N MET A 208 27.11 -23.66 -16.60
CA MET A 208 26.33 -23.28 -17.79
C MET A 208 27.09 -22.42 -18.80
N GLY A 209 28.34 -22.03 -18.53
CA GLY A 209 29.15 -21.14 -19.37
C GLY A 209 28.83 -19.65 -19.21
N GLN A 210 28.05 -19.27 -18.19
CA GLN A 210 27.70 -17.88 -17.88
C GLN A 210 28.69 -17.31 -16.87
N ARG A 211 29.56 -16.40 -17.31
CA ARG A 211 30.52 -15.73 -16.43
C ARG A 211 29.83 -14.62 -15.64
N THR A 212 29.99 -14.61 -14.32
CA THR A 212 29.63 -13.44 -13.50
C THR A 212 30.88 -12.63 -13.20
N SER A 213 30.76 -11.30 -13.17
CA SER A 213 31.89 -10.40 -12.90
C SER A 213 32.38 -10.44 -11.45
N ASP A 214 31.59 -11.01 -10.55
CA ASP A 214 31.81 -11.07 -9.10
C ASP A 214 32.19 -12.47 -8.58
N MET A 215 32.29 -13.49 -9.45
CA MET A 215 32.54 -14.89 -9.05
C MET A 215 33.83 -15.03 -8.24
N GLU A 216 34.92 -14.43 -8.72
CA GLU A 216 36.23 -14.55 -8.07
C GLU A 216 36.26 -13.87 -6.69
N ASP A 217 35.58 -12.73 -6.55
CA ASP A 217 35.49 -12.03 -5.27
C ASP A 217 34.60 -12.79 -4.28
N MET A 218 33.53 -13.43 -4.77
CA MET A 218 32.67 -14.29 -3.97
C MET A 218 33.39 -15.56 -3.49
N ILE A 219 34.18 -16.20 -4.35
CA ILE A 219 35.03 -17.34 -3.96
C ILE A 219 36.01 -16.94 -2.85
N LYS A 220 36.65 -15.77 -2.97
CA LYS A 220 37.55 -15.24 -1.93
C LYS A 220 36.82 -14.98 -0.62
N GLN A 221 35.64 -14.34 -0.66
CA GLN A 221 34.85 -13.99 0.52
C GLN A 221 34.30 -15.22 1.26
N SER A 222 33.84 -16.24 0.51
CA SER A 222 33.36 -17.50 1.08
C SER A 222 34.49 -18.38 1.64
N GLY A 223 35.75 -18.09 1.28
CA GLY A 223 36.90 -18.92 1.60
C GLY A 223 36.76 -20.32 1.01
N ALA A 224 36.15 -20.42 -0.18
CA ALA A 224 35.88 -21.69 -0.83
C ALA A 224 37.17 -22.33 -1.35
N VAL A 225 37.34 -23.60 -1.04
CA VAL A 225 38.48 -24.43 -1.46
C VAL A 225 37.97 -25.68 -2.17
N SER A 226 38.69 -26.13 -3.17
CA SER A 226 38.50 -27.44 -3.78
C SER A 226 39.27 -28.50 -3.00
N LEU A 227 38.64 -29.64 -2.77
CA LEU A 227 39.24 -30.84 -2.18
C LEU A 227 39.35 -31.91 -3.27
N ARG A 228 40.55 -32.49 -3.42
CA ARG A 228 40.84 -33.58 -4.36
C ARG A 228 41.93 -34.48 -3.83
N TYR A 229 41.92 -35.75 -4.19
CA TYR A 229 43.06 -36.63 -3.95
C TYR A 229 44.26 -36.16 -4.77
N GLU A 230 45.45 -36.26 -4.17
CA GLU A 230 46.70 -36.06 -4.93
C GLU A 230 46.80 -37.07 -6.09
N ASN A 231 46.37 -38.31 -5.82
CA ASN A 231 46.27 -39.38 -6.81
C ASN A 231 44.80 -39.67 -7.12
N SER A 232 44.29 -39.21 -8.27
CA SER A 232 42.88 -39.34 -8.61
C SER A 232 42.40 -40.81 -8.67
N PRO A 233 41.24 -41.15 -8.08
CA PRO A 233 40.65 -42.49 -8.17
C PRO A 233 40.26 -42.89 -9.60
N LEU A 234 40.16 -41.93 -10.53
CA LEU A 234 39.86 -42.18 -11.95
C LEU A 234 41.03 -42.85 -12.69
N THR A 235 42.26 -42.48 -12.33
CA THR A 235 43.50 -42.94 -12.96
C THR A 235 44.19 -44.05 -12.16
N ALA A 236 43.69 -44.35 -10.96
CA ALA A 236 44.24 -45.38 -10.08
C ALA A 236 44.22 -46.79 -10.70
N THR A 237 45.34 -47.50 -10.58
CA THR A 237 45.47 -48.91 -10.99
C THR A 237 46.08 -49.75 -9.87
N PRO A 238 45.37 -50.76 -9.33
CA PRO A 238 43.96 -51.11 -9.60
C PRO A 238 42.96 -50.14 -8.95
N LYS A 239 41.75 -50.04 -9.52
CA LYS A 239 40.69 -49.09 -9.10
C LYS A 239 40.15 -49.37 -7.68
N PRO A 240 39.58 -48.36 -6.99
CA PRO A 240 38.84 -48.56 -5.74
C PRO A 240 37.59 -49.43 -5.96
N THR A 241 37.39 -50.46 -5.12
CA THR A 241 36.36 -51.49 -5.34
C THR A 241 35.48 -51.84 -4.14
N ASP A 242 35.94 -51.58 -2.91
CA ASP A 242 35.27 -51.99 -1.67
C ASP A 242 35.50 -50.97 -0.55
N GLU A 243 34.50 -50.75 0.30
CA GLU A 243 34.61 -49.84 1.44
C GLU A 243 35.28 -50.47 2.68
N GLY A 244 35.09 -51.78 2.91
CA GLY A 244 35.43 -52.45 4.17
C GLY A 244 36.93 -52.54 4.49
N LEU A 245 37.80 -52.48 3.48
CA LEU A 245 39.26 -52.47 3.66
C LEU A 245 39.89 -51.08 3.41
N GLY A 246 39.11 -50.00 3.58
CA GLY A 246 39.56 -48.62 3.36
C GLY A 246 39.78 -48.28 1.88
N SER A 247 39.28 -49.11 0.95
CA SER A 247 39.39 -48.90 -0.49
C SER A 247 40.80 -48.50 -0.96
N ARG A 248 41.85 -49.07 -0.36
CA ARG A 248 43.27 -48.79 -0.66
C ARG A 248 43.71 -47.35 -0.33
N GLY A 249 43.15 -46.80 0.74
CA GLY A 249 43.45 -45.45 1.21
C GLY A 249 42.53 -44.38 0.63
N TYR A 250 41.60 -44.71 -0.27
CA TYR A 250 40.57 -43.77 -0.69
C TYR A 250 39.46 -43.59 0.34
N LEU A 251 39.32 -44.51 1.30
CA LEU A 251 38.40 -44.38 2.43
C LEU A 251 39.13 -44.73 3.74
N PRO A 252 38.66 -44.22 4.90
CA PRO A 252 39.28 -44.57 6.16
C PRO A 252 39.12 -46.06 6.49
N PRO A 253 40.13 -46.69 7.13
CA PRO A 253 40.07 -48.10 7.50
C PRO A 253 39.05 -48.37 8.61
N ALA A 254 38.49 -49.58 8.64
CA ALA A 254 37.55 -49.99 9.69
C ALA A 254 38.22 -50.03 11.08
N ARG A 255 37.49 -49.70 12.17
CA ARG A 255 38.03 -49.62 13.56
C ARG A 255 38.68 -50.91 14.06
N ARG A 256 38.35 -52.06 13.49
CA ARG A 256 38.84 -53.40 13.88
C ARG A 256 39.68 -54.09 12.78
N ALA A 257 40.15 -53.36 11.78
CA ALA A 257 40.95 -53.95 10.71
C ALA A 257 42.32 -54.42 11.23
N SER A 258 42.77 -55.60 10.76
CA SER A 258 44.14 -56.10 10.99
C SER A 258 45.20 -55.19 10.36
N PHE A 259 46.48 -55.36 10.73
CA PHE A 259 47.70 -54.66 10.24
C PHE A 259 47.90 -54.53 8.70
N GLN A 260 46.92 -54.90 7.87
CA GLN A 260 46.96 -54.88 6.40
C GLN A 260 46.11 -53.74 5.76
N SER A 261 45.50 -52.83 6.53
CA SER A 261 44.75 -51.71 5.96
C SER A 261 45.67 -50.56 5.53
N ALA A 262 45.48 -50.03 4.32
CA ALA A 262 46.23 -48.87 3.83
C ALA A 262 45.79 -47.57 4.53
N ASP A 263 46.75 -46.69 4.83
CA ASP A 263 46.47 -45.35 5.35
C ASP A 263 45.69 -44.51 4.33
N LEU A 264 44.94 -43.52 4.84
CA LEU A 264 44.19 -42.60 4.00
C LEU A 264 45.15 -41.82 3.09
N LEU A 265 44.89 -41.84 1.79
CA LEU A 265 45.64 -41.09 0.79
C LEU A 265 45.50 -39.58 1.02
N PRO A 266 46.55 -38.79 0.74
CA PRO A 266 46.53 -37.36 0.96
C PRO A 266 45.46 -36.68 0.10
N ILE A 267 44.63 -35.87 0.76
CA ILE A 267 43.67 -34.96 0.13
C ILE A 267 44.30 -33.57 0.10
N VAL A 268 44.37 -32.98 -1.08
CA VAL A 268 44.88 -31.63 -1.32
C VAL A 268 43.75 -30.63 -1.18
N ARG A 269 43.97 -29.60 -0.36
CA ARG A 269 43.12 -28.43 -0.23
C ARG A 269 43.72 -27.27 -1.04
N ALA A 270 43.04 -26.83 -2.08
CA ALA A 270 43.47 -25.72 -2.93
C ALA A 270 42.37 -24.66 -3.05
N THR A 271 42.71 -23.38 -3.13
CA THR A 271 41.74 -22.31 -3.39
C THR A 271 40.90 -22.65 -4.62
N LEU A 272 39.58 -22.51 -4.51
CA LEU A 272 38.70 -22.72 -5.66
C LEU A 272 38.99 -21.63 -6.70
N ASP A 273 38.99 -22.00 -7.98
CA ASP A 273 39.14 -21.09 -9.10
C ASP A 273 38.01 -21.41 -10.08
N SER A 274 37.39 -20.39 -10.68
CA SER A 274 36.25 -20.59 -11.58
C SER A 274 36.58 -21.46 -12.81
N SER A 275 37.85 -21.53 -13.22
CA SER A 275 38.34 -22.41 -14.29
C SER A 275 38.38 -23.89 -13.91
N LEU A 276 38.39 -24.22 -12.61
CA LEU A 276 38.33 -25.60 -12.14
C LEU A 276 36.93 -26.20 -12.25
N ILE A 277 35.89 -25.34 -12.34
CA ILE A 277 34.49 -25.76 -12.49
C ILE A 277 34.28 -26.29 -13.92
N PRO A 278 33.93 -27.57 -14.09
CA PRO A 278 33.79 -28.14 -15.42
C PRO A 278 32.61 -27.48 -16.15
N LEU A 279 32.78 -27.25 -17.45
CA LEU A 279 31.71 -26.72 -18.29
C LEU A 279 30.76 -27.85 -18.70
N GLY A 280 29.46 -27.63 -18.50
CA GLY A 280 28.40 -28.49 -18.98
C GLY A 280 28.27 -28.46 -20.51
N ALA A 281 27.58 -29.44 -21.09
CA ALA A 281 27.43 -29.53 -22.55
C ALA A 281 26.74 -28.30 -23.18
N LEU A 282 25.96 -27.54 -22.40
CA LEU A 282 25.28 -26.33 -22.83
C LEU A 282 26.20 -25.10 -22.91
N ALA A 283 27.37 -25.11 -22.26
CA ALA A 283 28.34 -24.02 -22.35
C ALA A 283 28.90 -23.83 -23.78
N ALA A 284 28.76 -24.85 -24.64
CA ALA A 284 29.17 -24.82 -26.04
C ALA A 284 28.17 -24.10 -26.98
N GLN A 285 26.97 -23.75 -26.49
CA GLN A 285 25.95 -23.04 -27.28
C GLN A 285 25.57 -21.70 -26.60
N PRO A 286 25.93 -20.53 -27.15
CA PRO A 286 25.47 -19.26 -26.62
C PRO A 286 23.96 -19.10 -26.90
N PHE A 287 23.13 -19.10 -25.86
CA PHE A 287 21.69 -18.86 -25.97
C PHE A 287 21.36 -17.40 -25.59
N ASP A 288 20.90 -16.61 -26.55
CA ASP A 288 20.49 -15.21 -26.33
C ASP A 288 19.02 -15.15 -25.91
N LEU A 289 18.79 -15.14 -24.59
CA LEU A 289 17.46 -15.13 -24.00
C LEU A 289 16.72 -13.80 -24.25
N ALA A 290 17.44 -12.69 -24.40
CA ALA A 290 16.83 -11.39 -24.74
C ALA A 290 16.28 -11.40 -26.16
N LYS A 291 17.00 -12.01 -27.11
CA LYS A 291 16.51 -12.19 -28.48
C LYS A 291 15.29 -13.10 -28.53
N ARG A 292 15.29 -14.20 -27.77
CA ARG A 292 14.12 -15.10 -27.64
C ARG A 292 12.90 -14.39 -27.04
N PHE A 293 13.10 -13.53 -26.04
CA PHE A 293 12.03 -12.71 -25.45
C PHE A 293 11.46 -11.68 -26.45
N SER A 294 12.31 -11.12 -27.30
CA SER A 294 11.94 -10.10 -28.28
C SER A 294 11.23 -10.67 -29.52
N ASP A 295 11.25 -11.99 -29.70
CA ASP A 295 10.56 -12.68 -30.80
C ASP A 295 9.03 -12.68 -30.57
N ALA A 296 8.29 -12.07 -31.50
CA ALA A 296 6.84 -11.97 -31.44
C ALA A 296 6.12 -13.34 -31.49
N ALA A 297 6.76 -14.38 -32.01
CA ALA A 297 6.18 -15.73 -32.06
C ALA A 297 6.24 -16.47 -30.71
N GLN A 298 7.04 -16.00 -29.74
CA GLN A 298 7.33 -16.67 -28.47
C GLN A 298 6.49 -16.11 -27.30
N THR A 299 5.17 -16.01 -27.49
CA THR A 299 4.25 -15.43 -26.48
C THR A 299 4.28 -16.17 -25.15
N GLY A 300 4.28 -17.51 -25.16
CA GLY A 300 4.36 -18.32 -23.94
C GLY A 300 5.65 -18.15 -23.15
N TYR A 301 6.78 -17.89 -23.83
CA TYR A 301 8.06 -17.60 -23.17
C TYR A 301 8.06 -16.21 -22.54
N ARG A 302 7.46 -15.21 -23.19
CA ARG A 302 7.29 -13.86 -22.59
C ARG A 302 6.44 -13.92 -21.32
N ASP A 303 5.34 -14.68 -21.32
CA ASP A 303 4.50 -14.86 -20.14
C ASP A 303 5.29 -15.51 -18.99
N LEU A 304 6.09 -16.53 -19.29
CA LEU A 304 6.97 -17.18 -18.32
C LEU A 304 8.01 -16.22 -17.73
N VAL A 305 8.62 -15.36 -18.56
CA VAL A 305 9.60 -14.35 -18.13
C VAL A 305 8.96 -13.34 -17.18
N TYR A 306 7.77 -12.81 -17.50
CA TYR A 306 7.07 -11.89 -16.61
C TYR A 306 6.73 -12.54 -15.26
N ALA A 307 6.15 -13.75 -15.27
CA ALA A 307 5.80 -14.47 -14.04
C ALA A 307 7.05 -14.75 -13.17
N SER A 308 8.12 -15.25 -13.79
CA SER A 308 9.35 -15.59 -13.06
C SER A 308 10.05 -14.36 -12.48
N LEU A 309 10.10 -13.24 -13.22
CA LEU A 309 10.67 -11.99 -12.71
C LEU A 309 9.80 -11.37 -11.60
N THR A 310 8.48 -11.50 -11.67
CA THR A 310 7.58 -11.10 -10.57
C THR A 310 7.89 -11.89 -9.31
N ASP A 311 7.97 -13.22 -9.39
CA ASP A 311 8.28 -14.08 -8.25
C ASP A 311 9.67 -13.75 -7.67
N ILE A 312 10.67 -13.54 -8.53
CA ILE A 312 12.03 -13.14 -8.15
C ILE A 312 12.03 -11.81 -7.37
N VAL A 313 11.33 -10.79 -7.86
CA VAL A 313 11.29 -9.46 -7.20
C VAL A 313 10.65 -9.57 -5.82
N GLN A 314 9.63 -10.42 -5.67
CA GLN A 314 8.95 -10.65 -4.39
C GLN A 314 9.80 -11.45 -3.40
N SER A 315 10.62 -12.40 -3.88
CA SER A 315 11.45 -13.24 -3.03
C SER A 315 12.80 -12.57 -2.68
N ASN A 316 13.55 -12.11 -3.69
CA ASN A 316 14.86 -11.50 -3.52
C ASN A 316 15.22 -10.57 -4.69
N VAL A 317 14.85 -9.29 -4.58
CA VAL A 317 15.14 -8.27 -5.61
C VAL A 317 16.64 -8.11 -5.92
N ALA A 318 17.52 -8.43 -4.98
CA ALA A 318 18.97 -8.28 -5.16
C ALA A 318 19.54 -9.24 -6.20
N CYS A 319 18.89 -10.38 -6.49
CA CYS A 319 19.40 -11.35 -7.47
C CYS A 319 19.42 -10.82 -8.91
N LEU A 320 18.65 -9.76 -9.21
CA LEU A 320 18.69 -9.08 -10.51
C LEU A 320 20.06 -8.43 -10.80
N THR A 321 20.82 -8.07 -9.76
CA THR A 321 22.08 -7.34 -9.94
C THR A 321 23.28 -8.26 -10.22
N TYR A 322 23.27 -9.48 -9.67
CA TYR A 322 24.39 -10.42 -9.80
C TYR A 322 24.09 -11.64 -10.70
N ASN A 323 22.82 -11.95 -10.98
CA ASN A 323 22.48 -13.01 -11.92
C ASN A 323 22.43 -12.46 -13.36
N PRO A 324 23.36 -12.84 -14.25
CA PRO A 324 23.46 -12.26 -15.59
C PRO A 324 22.24 -12.58 -16.46
N ILE A 325 21.62 -13.75 -16.27
CA ILE A 325 20.42 -14.15 -17.01
C ILE A 325 19.22 -13.29 -16.61
N PHE A 326 19.01 -13.08 -15.30
CA PHE A 326 17.90 -12.25 -14.83
C PHE A 326 18.08 -10.79 -15.23
N GLY A 327 19.31 -10.26 -15.11
CA GLY A 327 19.62 -8.89 -15.55
C GLY A 327 19.45 -8.70 -17.06
N GLN A 328 19.82 -9.69 -17.89
CA GLN A 328 19.61 -9.65 -19.33
C GLN A 328 18.11 -9.61 -19.68
N LEU A 329 17.31 -10.48 -19.06
CA LEU A 329 15.85 -10.54 -19.27
C LEU A 329 15.15 -9.29 -18.74
N TRP A 330 15.57 -8.75 -17.59
CA TRP A 330 15.05 -7.49 -17.05
C TRP A 330 15.23 -6.34 -18.04
N ARG A 331 16.43 -6.17 -18.61
CA ARG A 331 16.69 -5.14 -19.62
C ARG A 331 15.86 -5.37 -20.89
N ALA A 332 15.64 -6.61 -21.30
CA ALA A 332 14.76 -6.94 -22.42
C ALA A 332 13.29 -6.53 -22.13
N VAL A 333 12.80 -6.77 -20.92
CA VAL A 333 11.49 -6.30 -20.44
C VAL A 333 11.42 -4.78 -20.39
N CYS A 334 12.47 -4.10 -19.94
CA CYS A 334 12.53 -2.63 -19.94
C CYS A 334 12.46 -2.04 -21.36
N LYS A 335 12.97 -2.74 -22.37
CA LYS A 335 12.86 -2.35 -23.78
C LYS A 335 11.49 -2.67 -24.40
N ASP A 336 10.68 -3.52 -23.77
CA ASP A 336 9.33 -3.83 -24.25
C ASP A 336 8.40 -2.62 -24.07
N THR A 337 7.83 -2.17 -25.19
CA THR A 337 6.87 -1.06 -25.26
C THR A 337 5.44 -1.53 -25.51
N THR A 338 5.24 -2.84 -25.72
CA THR A 338 3.96 -3.43 -26.14
C THR A 338 3.11 -3.93 -24.98
N SER A 339 3.74 -4.26 -23.84
CA SER A 339 3.07 -4.90 -22.71
C SER A 339 2.71 -3.91 -21.60
N SER A 340 1.43 -3.89 -21.21
CA SER A 340 0.94 -3.15 -20.04
C SER A 340 1.48 -3.71 -18.71
N ARG A 341 2.02 -4.94 -18.70
CA ARG A 341 2.55 -5.61 -17.49
C ARG A 341 3.90 -5.06 -17.05
N LYS A 342 4.63 -4.36 -17.93
CA LYS A 342 5.91 -3.72 -17.59
C LYS A 342 5.76 -2.72 -16.43
N ALA A 343 4.73 -1.88 -16.46
CA ALA A 343 4.50 -0.88 -15.41
C ALA A 343 4.31 -1.57 -14.05
N ALA A 344 3.47 -2.61 -14.00
CA ALA A 344 3.23 -3.37 -12.78
C ALA A 344 4.52 -4.02 -12.21
N LEU A 345 5.38 -4.57 -13.06
CA LEU A 345 6.65 -5.18 -12.63
C LEU A 345 7.65 -4.13 -12.10
N VAL A 346 7.74 -2.96 -12.75
CA VAL A 346 8.62 -1.85 -12.31
C VAL A 346 8.11 -1.21 -11.02
N ASP A 347 6.79 -1.06 -10.87
CA ASP A 347 6.17 -0.56 -9.64
C ASP A 347 6.43 -1.53 -8.49
N LEU A 348 6.28 -2.84 -8.72
CA LEU A 348 6.60 -3.89 -7.76
C LEU A 348 8.09 -3.85 -7.34
N PHE A 349 9.01 -3.70 -8.29
CA PHE A 349 10.43 -3.53 -7.98
C PHE A 349 10.67 -2.30 -7.10
N SER A 350 10.08 -1.16 -7.44
CA SER A 350 10.21 0.08 -6.67
C SER A 350 9.66 -0.05 -5.25
N GLU A 351 8.54 -0.75 -5.09
CA GLU A 351 7.96 -1.08 -3.78
C GLU A 351 8.92 -1.89 -2.92
N PHE A 352 9.48 -2.98 -3.46
CA PHE A 352 10.39 -3.85 -2.74
C PHE A 352 11.74 -3.18 -2.43
N VAL A 353 12.30 -2.38 -3.34
CA VAL A 353 13.45 -1.51 -3.04
C VAL A 353 13.11 -0.49 -1.94
N GLY A 354 11.86 -0.03 -1.88
CA GLY A 354 11.34 0.81 -0.80
C GLY A 354 11.46 0.15 0.57
N ARG A 355 11.21 -1.16 0.66
CA ARG A 355 11.26 -1.99 1.88
C ARG A 355 12.68 -2.31 2.36
N VAL A 356 13.71 -2.11 1.51
CA VAL A 356 15.11 -2.30 1.90
C VAL A 356 15.49 -1.26 2.97
N THR A 357 15.94 -1.73 4.12
CA THR A 357 16.33 -0.92 5.29
C THR A 357 17.75 -0.38 5.20
N GLU A 358 18.65 -1.09 4.52
CA GLU A 358 20.05 -0.70 4.35
C GLU A 358 20.24 0.38 3.27
N PRO A 359 20.75 1.58 3.61
CA PRO A 359 20.83 2.72 2.67
C PRO A 359 21.72 2.46 1.46
N GLU A 360 22.89 1.85 1.65
CA GLU A 360 23.86 1.58 0.58
C GLU A 360 23.31 0.57 -0.43
N LYS A 361 22.74 -0.54 0.04
CA LYS A 361 22.08 -1.53 -0.83
C LYS A 361 20.89 -0.92 -1.58
N LYS A 362 20.11 -0.08 -0.93
CA LYS A 362 19.00 0.64 -1.55
C LYS A 362 19.46 1.62 -2.63
N ALA A 363 20.56 2.33 -2.39
CA ALA A 363 21.17 3.23 -3.37
C ALA A 363 21.71 2.44 -4.58
N ALA A 364 22.42 1.33 -4.34
CA ALA A 364 22.93 0.46 -5.40
C ALA A 364 21.81 -0.14 -6.26
N LEU A 365 20.71 -0.60 -5.66
CA LEU A 365 19.55 -1.12 -6.39
C LEU A 365 18.85 -0.04 -7.23
N ARG A 366 18.76 1.18 -6.72
CA ARG A 366 18.24 2.34 -7.47
C ARG A 366 19.13 2.68 -8.66
N GLN A 367 20.44 2.73 -8.45
CA GLN A 367 21.40 2.98 -9.51
C GLN A 367 21.34 1.91 -10.59
N TRP A 368 21.30 0.63 -10.21
CA TRP A 368 21.20 -0.48 -11.16
C TRP A 368 19.89 -0.46 -11.97
N LEU A 369 18.77 -0.07 -11.33
CA LEU A 369 17.50 0.14 -12.03
C LEU A 369 17.63 1.26 -13.05
N GLU A 370 18.24 2.38 -12.65
CA GLU A 370 18.52 3.51 -13.55
C GLU A 370 19.38 3.07 -14.74
N ASP A 371 20.49 2.37 -14.50
CA ASP A 371 21.40 1.87 -15.53
C ASP A 371 20.72 0.87 -16.48
N SER A 372 19.72 0.13 -15.99
CA SER A 372 18.92 -0.78 -16.83
C SER A 372 18.04 -0.06 -17.86
N PHE A 373 17.86 1.25 -17.74
CA PHE A 373 17.20 2.12 -18.72
C PHE A 373 18.19 2.94 -19.58
N ASP A 374 19.51 2.75 -19.43
CA ASP A 374 20.50 3.43 -20.26
C ASP A 374 20.45 2.91 -21.71
N GLN A 375 20.15 3.82 -22.64
CA GLN A 375 20.07 3.57 -24.09
C GLN A 375 21.17 4.31 -24.86
N THR A 376 22.32 4.59 -24.26
CA THR A 376 23.42 5.35 -24.87
C THR A 376 23.85 4.78 -26.23
N GLU A 377 24.01 3.47 -26.37
CA GLU A 377 24.37 2.83 -27.64
C GLU A 377 23.33 3.07 -28.76
N GLU A 378 22.03 3.00 -28.43
CA GLU A 378 20.95 3.27 -29.38
C GLU A 378 20.94 4.74 -29.80
N ILE A 379 21.16 5.64 -28.84
CA ILE A 379 21.23 7.09 -29.03
C ILE A 379 22.38 7.45 -29.96
N GLU A 380 23.58 6.95 -29.67
CA GLU A 380 24.77 7.14 -30.49
C GLU A 380 24.58 6.57 -31.90
N GLY A 381 23.93 5.40 -32.03
CA GLY A 381 23.57 4.82 -33.32
C GLY A 381 22.55 5.65 -34.13
N ILE A 382 21.63 6.37 -33.48
CA ILE A 382 20.72 7.31 -34.17
C ILE A 382 21.48 8.55 -34.65
N ILE A 383 22.36 9.09 -33.80
CA ILE A 383 23.19 10.27 -34.12
C ILE A 383 24.14 9.93 -35.27
N ALA A 384 24.89 8.83 -35.18
CA ALA A 384 25.85 8.41 -36.19
C ALA A 384 25.21 8.20 -37.57
N ARG A 385 24.01 7.61 -37.63
CA ARG A 385 23.27 7.41 -38.89
C ARG A 385 22.89 8.73 -39.58
N HIS A 386 22.60 9.78 -38.82
CA HIS A 386 22.20 11.07 -39.36
C HIS A 386 23.37 12.03 -39.59
N CYS A 387 24.45 11.92 -38.81
CA CYS A 387 25.64 12.78 -38.90
C CYS A 387 26.62 12.38 -40.00
N ALA A 388 26.42 11.24 -40.68
CA ALA A 388 27.37 10.71 -41.66
C ALA A 388 27.67 11.65 -42.85
N ASN A 389 26.80 12.62 -43.18
CA ASN A 389 26.89 13.42 -44.40
C ASN A 389 27.14 14.94 -44.21
N ALA A 390 27.18 15.44 -42.97
CA ALA A 390 27.69 16.75 -42.51
C ALA A 390 27.00 17.11 -41.18
N PRO A 391 27.72 17.47 -40.11
CA PRO A 391 27.10 17.96 -38.89
C PRO A 391 26.57 19.38 -39.12
N GLY A 392 25.25 19.54 -39.11
CA GLY A 392 24.62 20.86 -39.01
C GLY A 392 24.86 21.52 -37.64
N PRO A 393 24.19 22.64 -37.33
CA PRO A 393 24.35 23.30 -36.04
C PRO A 393 24.03 22.33 -34.88
N MET A 394 24.95 22.27 -33.91
CA MET A 394 24.85 21.37 -32.75
C MET A 394 24.25 22.12 -31.57
N VAL A 395 23.38 21.47 -30.80
CA VAL A 395 22.74 22.01 -29.60
C VAL A 395 23.33 21.33 -28.38
N TYR A 396 23.74 22.11 -27.38
CA TYR A 396 24.25 21.61 -26.10
C TYR A 396 23.53 22.29 -24.94
N LEU A 397 23.62 21.69 -23.75
CA LEU A 397 23.16 22.27 -22.50
C LEU A 397 24.32 22.95 -21.80
N ASP A 398 24.15 24.23 -21.46
CA ASP A 398 25.15 24.98 -20.71
C ASP A 398 25.12 24.62 -19.21
N PHE A 399 26.27 24.22 -18.66
CA PHE A 399 26.38 23.56 -17.34
C PHE A 399 26.31 24.51 -16.14
N ASP A 400 26.25 25.83 -16.37
CA ASP A 400 26.00 26.82 -15.31
C ASP A 400 24.58 26.72 -14.72
N ALA A 401 23.71 25.90 -15.32
CA ALA A 401 22.39 25.57 -14.81
C ALA A 401 22.49 24.45 -13.77
N ASP A 402 22.56 24.80 -12.47
CA ASP A 402 22.57 23.88 -11.32
C ASP A 402 21.22 23.12 -11.14
N VAL A 403 20.72 22.51 -12.22
CA VAL A 403 19.42 21.82 -12.30
C VAL A 403 19.64 20.32 -12.22
N GLN A 404 19.56 19.78 -11.01
CA GLN A 404 19.59 18.33 -10.80
C GLN A 404 18.23 17.71 -11.15
N LEU A 405 18.23 16.87 -12.18
CA LEU A 405 17.11 16.06 -12.63
C LEU A 405 17.54 14.59 -12.68
N THR A 406 16.69 13.71 -12.15
CA THR A 406 16.87 12.26 -12.27
C THR A 406 16.25 11.73 -13.56
N ARG A 407 16.70 10.56 -14.04
CA ARG A 407 16.10 9.88 -15.21
C ARG A 407 14.59 9.64 -15.00
N THR A 408 14.20 9.30 -13.77
CA THR A 408 12.80 9.11 -13.38
C THR A 408 11.98 10.40 -13.53
N GLU A 409 12.48 11.54 -13.03
CA GLU A 409 11.80 12.83 -13.19
C GLU A 409 11.65 13.24 -14.66
N LEU A 410 12.66 12.96 -15.50
CA LEU A 410 12.59 13.18 -16.95
C LEU A 410 11.53 12.29 -17.61
N LEU A 411 11.44 11.02 -17.24
CA LEU A 411 10.44 10.11 -17.80
C LEU A 411 9.03 10.38 -17.25
N GLU A 412 8.88 10.92 -16.04
CA GLU A 412 7.59 11.31 -15.46
C GLU A 412 6.87 12.43 -16.23
N VAL A 413 7.62 13.22 -17.01
CA VAL A 413 7.07 14.19 -17.98
C VAL A 413 6.09 13.53 -18.92
N SER A 414 6.37 12.28 -19.30
CA SER A 414 5.54 11.45 -20.17
C SER A 414 4.25 10.96 -19.51
N ARG A 415 4.02 11.26 -18.22
CA ARG A 415 2.87 10.76 -17.45
C ARG A 415 2.02 11.89 -16.87
N SER A 416 2.60 12.80 -16.09
CA SER A 416 1.80 13.64 -15.17
C SER A 416 1.59 15.10 -15.57
N CYS A 417 2.26 15.64 -16.60
CA CYS A 417 2.25 17.09 -16.94
C CYS A 417 2.36 18.01 -15.70
N TYR A 418 3.04 17.55 -14.65
CA TYR A 418 3.02 18.17 -13.34
C TYR A 418 3.83 19.47 -13.33
N ALA A 419 3.29 20.51 -12.67
CA ALA A 419 3.83 21.86 -12.74
C ALA A 419 5.30 21.97 -12.30
N ALA A 420 5.69 21.30 -11.21
CA ALA A 420 7.04 21.41 -10.66
C ALA A 420 8.09 20.77 -11.59
N VAL A 421 7.75 19.65 -12.23
CA VAL A 421 8.62 18.98 -13.20
C VAL A 421 8.72 19.81 -14.48
N LEU A 422 7.59 20.30 -14.99
CA LEU A 422 7.58 21.19 -16.16
C LEU A 422 8.40 22.47 -15.93
N LYS A 423 8.40 23.03 -14.71
CA LYS A 423 9.26 24.16 -14.34
C LYS A 423 10.74 23.82 -14.52
N LYS A 424 11.20 22.68 -14.00
CA LYS A 424 12.60 22.25 -14.14
C LYS A 424 13.00 22.10 -15.61
N ILE A 425 12.15 21.48 -16.44
CA ILE A 425 12.41 21.34 -17.88
C ILE A 425 12.44 22.70 -18.57
N ALA A 426 11.49 23.58 -18.27
CA ALA A 426 11.46 24.92 -18.85
C ALA A 426 12.76 25.68 -18.55
N THR A 427 13.31 25.53 -17.34
CA THR A 427 14.64 26.04 -16.98
C THR A 427 15.74 25.42 -17.84
N VAL A 428 15.76 24.09 -18.04
CA VAL A 428 16.73 23.45 -18.94
C VAL A 428 16.66 24.04 -20.35
N PHE A 429 15.46 24.26 -20.87
CA PHE A 429 15.25 24.83 -22.21
C PHE A 429 15.84 26.23 -22.36
N THR A 430 15.76 27.07 -21.32
CA THR A 430 16.36 28.41 -21.35
C THR A 430 17.88 28.41 -21.35
N HIS A 431 18.51 27.26 -21.04
CA HIS A 431 19.97 27.09 -21.05
C HIS A 431 20.50 26.28 -22.25
N LEU A 432 19.63 25.90 -23.20
CA LEU A 432 20.06 25.27 -24.44
C LEU A 432 20.69 26.31 -25.37
N LYS A 433 21.87 26.00 -25.91
CA LYS A 433 22.61 26.86 -26.82
C LYS A 433 23.04 26.10 -28.07
N ILE A 434 23.22 26.83 -29.17
CA ILE A 434 23.90 26.32 -30.35
C ILE A 434 25.41 26.43 -30.11
N VAL A 435 26.16 25.40 -30.47
CA VAL A 435 27.63 25.43 -30.44
C VAL A 435 28.11 26.48 -31.42
N GLU A 436 28.82 27.49 -30.92
CA GLU A 436 29.42 28.53 -31.74
C GLU A 436 30.62 27.94 -32.52
N PRO A 437 30.92 28.42 -33.74
CA PRO A 437 31.96 27.83 -34.60
C PRO A 437 33.35 27.71 -33.95
N ASP A 438 33.68 28.60 -33.01
CA ASP A 438 35.00 28.68 -32.37
C ASP A 438 35.03 28.05 -30.96
N VAL A 439 33.93 27.45 -30.50
CA VAL A 439 33.81 26.90 -29.14
C VAL A 439 33.99 25.38 -29.16
N THR A 440 35.02 24.90 -28.46
CA THR A 440 35.21 23.47 -28.20
C THR A 440 34.53 23.09 -26.88
N LEU A 441 33.56 22.19 -26.94
CA LEU A 441 32.88 21.68 -25.75
C LEU A 441 33.83 20.85 -24.89
N ALA A 442 33.65 20.88 -23.57
CA ALA A 442 34.46 20.06 -22.67
C ALA A 442 34.15 18.56 -22.85
N PRO A 443 35.07 17.64 -22.50
CA PRO A 443 34.91 16.20 -22.79
C PRO A 443 33.65 15.53 -22.20
N HIS A 444 33.04 16.13 -21.18
CA HIS A 444 31.84 15.64 -20.52
C HIS A 444 30.55 16.30 -21.04
N GLN A 445 30.66 17.37 -21.83
CA GLN A 445 29.53 18.07 -22.43
C GLN A 445 29.10 17.35 -23.70
N ARG A 446 27.81 17.08 -23.82
CA ARG A 446 27.21 16.40 -24.97
C ARG A 446 26.50 17.42 -25.84
N ALA A 447 26.39 17.10 -27.13
CA ALA A 447 25.65 17.91 -28.09
C ALA A 447 24.83 17.05 -29.05
N LEU A 448 23.71 17.59 -29.52
CA LEU A 448 22.79 16.96 -30.46
C LEU A 448 22.68 17.78 -31.74
N PRO A 449 22.69 17.18 -32.95
CA PRO A 449 22.47 17.91 -34.19
C PRO A 449 21.04 18.46 -34.27
N LEU A 450 20.89 19.76 -34.52
CA LEU A 450 19.58 20.38 -34.76
C LEU A 450 18.94 19.88 -36.08
N THR A 451 19.74 19.32 -36.98
CA THR A 451 19.29 18.73 -38.25
C THR A 451 18.62 17.37 -38.10
N LEU A 452 18.60 16.79 -36.91
CA LEU A 452 17.84 15.56 -36.64
C LEU A 452 16.35 15.75 -36.98
N PRO A 453 15.66 14.71 -37.48
CA PRO A 453 14.21 14.75 -37.63
C PRO A 453 13.55 15.22 -36.33
N PRO A 454 12.58 16.15 -36.35
CA PRO A 454 12.06 16.77 -35.13
C PRO A 454 11.60 15.76 -34.06
N ARG A 455 10.99 14.65 -34.49
CA ARG A 455 10.62 13.56 -33.59
C ARG A 455 11.82 12.99 -32.84
N ASP A 456 12.91 12.71 -33.53
CA ASP A 456 14.08 12.09 -32.92
C ASP A 456 14.86 13.12 -32.10
N PHE A 457 14.99 14.36 -32.58
CA PHE A 457 15.60 15.47 -31.82
C PHE A 457 14.98 15.61 -30.42
N PHE A 458 13.65 15.74 -30.33
CA PHE A 458 12.96 15.86 -29.03
C PHE A 458 12.99 14.56 -28.21
N ARG A 459 13.17 13.40 -28.84
CA ARG A 459 13.36 12.13 -28.11
C ARG A 459 14.75 12.02 -27.47
N LEU A 460 15.76 12.55 -28.15
CA LEU A 460 17.16 12.51 -27.75
C LEU A 460 17.54 13.61 -26.76
N LEU A 461 16.83 14.74 -26.77
CA LEU A 461 17.08 15.88 -25.88
C LEU A 461 17.39 15.56 -24.40
N PRO A 462 16.68 14.67 -23.68
CA PRO A 462 17.01 14.34 -22.29
C PRO A 462 18.40 13.71 -22.10
N HIS A 463 19.01 13.16 -23.15
CA HIS A 463 20.39 12.67 -23.14
C HIS A 463 21.42 13.76 -22.81
N LEU A 464 21.10 15.02 -23.10
CA LEU A 464 21.93 16.17 -22.74
C LEU A 464 21.94 16.44 -21.23
N ILE A 465 20.88 16.01 -20.51
CA ILE A 465 20.70 16.22 -19.07
C ILE A 465 21.22 15.00 -18.31
N VAL A 466 20.62 13.83 -18.59
CA VAL A 466 20.98 12.55 -17.99
C VAL A 466 21.35 11.59 -19.14
N PRO A 467 22.63 11.19 -19.24
CA PRO A 467 23.10 10.32 -20.32
C PRO A 467 22.27 9.03 -20.44
N GLY A 468 22.18 8.47 -21.63
CA GLY A 468 21.38 7.26 -21.87
C GLY A 468 19.87 7.43 -21.86
N THR A 469 19.33 8.60 -21.53
CA THR A 469 17.88 8.79 -21.45
C THR A 469 17.28 9.05 -22.83
N LEU A 470 16.30 8.23 -23.22
CA LEU A 470 15.55 8.38 -24.47
C LEU A 470 14.05 8.53 -24.18
N TYR A 471 13.45 9.60 -24.69
CA TYR A 471 12.02 9.82 -24.48
C TYR A 471 11.14 8.93 -25.36
N PRO A 472 9.98 8.47 -24.83
CA PRO A 472 8.91 7.94 -25.66
C PRO A 472 8.28 9.06 -26.49
N ALA A 473 7.55 8.69 -27.55
CA ALA A 473 6.98 9.65 -28.50
C ALA A 473 6.11 10.73 -27.81
N ARG A 474 5.25 10.35 -26.85
CA ARG A 474 4.43 11.29 -26.09
C ARG A 474 5.25 12.33 -25.33
N ALA A 475 6.32 11.91 -24.66
CA ALA A 475 7.16 12.83 -23.88
C ALA A 475 7.87 13.82 -24.79
N ALA A 476 8.40 13.37 -25.92
CA ALA A 476 8.97 14.23 -26.95
C ALA A 476 7.97 15.29 -27.45
N THR A 477 6.71 14.90 -27.68
CA THR A 477 5.65 15.85 -28.04
C THR A 477 5.36 16.86 -26.93
N LEU A 478 5.23 16.44 -25.67
CA LEU A 478 5.02 17.36 -24.54
C LEU A 478 6.19 18.32 -24.35
N THR A 479 7.42 17.84 -24.50
CA THR A 479 8.63 18.64 -24.42
C THR A 479 8.75 19.64 -25.57
N ALA A 480 8.27 19.30 -26.78
CA ALA A 480 8.14 20.27 -27.87
C ALA A 480 7.14 21.40 -27.54
N ILE A 481 6.07 21.12 -26.79
CA ILE A 481 5.15 22.16 -26.31
C ILE A 481 5.87 23.09 -25.33
N VAL A 482 6.69 22.53 -24.41
CA VAL A 482 7.52 23.35 -23.51
C VAL A 482 8.42 24.27 -24.31
N ALA A 483 9.05 23.76 -25.38
CA ALA A 483 9.90 24.55 -26.28
C ALA A 483 9.16 25.80 -26.81
N LEU A 484 7.93 25.61 -27.30
CA LEU A 484 7.09 26.71 -27.79
C LEU A 484 6.67 27.68 -26.69
N ILE A 485 6.36 27.18 -25.49
CA ILE A 485 5.98 28.02 -24.34
C ILE A 485 7.16 28.86 -23.86
N THR A 486 8.36 28.28 -23.81
CA THR A 486 9.61 28.98 -23.46
C THR A 486 10.13 29.90 -24.56
N ALA A 487 9.56 29.78 -25.77
CA ALA A 487 9.86 30.60 -26.93
C ALA A 487 11.35 30.61 -27.37
N VAL A 488 12.09 29.53 -27.12
CA VAL A 488 13.50 29.39 -27.56
C VAL A 488 13.58 29.42 -29.10
N PRO A 489 14.21 30.44 -29.73
CA PRO A 489 14.05 30.72 -31.16
C PRO A 489 14.37 29.55 -32.08
N PHE A 490 15.52 28.89 -31.89
CA PHE A 490 15.97 27.79 -32.76
C PHE A 490 15.20 26.47 -32.56
N LEU A 491 14.36 26.38 -31.53
CA LEU A 491 13.50 25.21 -31.28
C LEU A 491 12.08 25.39 -31.81
N GLN A 492 11.68 26.60 -32.22
CA GLN A 492 10.30 26.88 -32.63
C GLN A 492 9.87 26.10 -33.87
N GLU A 493 10.71 26.08 -34.90
CA GLU A 493 10.42 25.38 -36.16
C GLU A 493 10.37 23.85 -35.97
N PRO A 494 11.40 23.19 -35.38
CA PRO A 494 11.32 21.76 -35.06
C PRO A 494 10.12 21.41 -34.18
N ALA A 495 9.82 22.21 -33.15
CA ALA A 495 8.70 21.96 -32.26
C ALA A 495 7.37 22.03 -33.01
N THR A 496 7.19 23.05 -33.85
CA THR A 496 5.97 23.23 -34.66
C THR A 496 5.78 22.07 -35.65
N ALA A 497 6.86 21.64 -36.31
CA ALA A 497 6.83 20.51 -37.24
C ALA A 497 6.41 19.21 -36.56
N LEU A 498 6.95 18.91 -35.36
CA LEU A 498 6.54 17.74 -34.59
C LEU A 498 5.07 17.84 -34.15
N LEU A 499 4.66 19.00 -33.62
CA LEU A 499 3.32 19.20 -33.06
C LEU A 499 2.21 19.20 -34.11
N ALA A 500 2.52 19.55 -35.36
CA ALA A 500 1.58 19.43 -36.47
C ALA A 500 1.04 17.99 -36.62
N THR A 501 1.84 16.97 -36.29
CA THR A 501 1.44 15.56 -36.37
C THR A 501 0.59 15.08 -35.18
N ALA A 502 0.62 15.81 -34.07
CA ALA A 502 -0.10 15.52 -32.82
C ALA A 502 -1.43 16.26 -32.71
N LYS A 503 -1.56 17.41 -33.40
CA LYS A 503 -2.79 18.21 -33.46
C LYS A 503 -3.98 17.35 -33.92
N GLY A 504 -5.08 17.38 -33.17
CA GLY A 504 -6.27 16.57 -33.43
C GLY A 504 -6.28 15.18 -32.80
N LYS A 505 -5.21 14.77 -32.09
CA LYS A 505 -5.08 13.44 -31.45
C LYS A 505 -5.04 13.50 -29.92
N TRP A 506 -5.23 14.67 -29.31
CA TRP A 506 -5.04 14.83 -27.86
C TRP A 506 -6.17 14.21 -27.03
N LEU A 507 -7.40 14.19 -27.55
CA LEU A 507 -8.58 13.64 -26.87
C LEU A 507 -8.75 12.11 -27.03
N ASP A 508 -7.66 11.39 -27.31
CA ASP A 508 -7.70 9.93 -27.42
C ASP A 508 -7.90 9.26 -26.04
N MET A 509 -9.01 8.52 -25.90
CA MET A 509 -9.36 7.76 -24.70
C MET A 509 -8.37 6.63 -24.39
N ALA A 510 -7.57 6.18 -25.36
CA ALA A 510 -6.50 5.21 -25.13
C ALA A 510 -5.32 5.79 -24.34
N VAL A 511 -5.25 7.12 -24.18
CA VAL A 511 -4.21 7.84 -23.42
C VAL A 511 -4.85 8.65 -22.29
N PRO A 512 -5.20 8.01 -21.14
CA PRO A 512 -5.90 8.67 -20.04
C PRO A 512 -5.22 9.93 -19.50
N GLU A 513 -3.89 9.98 -19.58
CA GLU A 513 -3.06 11.09 -19.11
C GLU A 513 -3.35 12.40 -19.86
N ASN A 514 -3.83 12.33 -21.11
CA ASN A 514 -4.24 13.50 -21.87
C ASN A 514 -5.58 14.08 -21.40
N ILE A 515 -6.36 13.31 -20.63
CA ILE A 515 -7.67 13.68 -20.12
C ILE A 515 -7.55 13.95 -18.62
N SER A 516 -6.69 14.92 -18.32
CA SER A 516 -6.39 15.39 -16.96
C SER A 516 -6.38 16.92 -16.92
N PHE A 517 -6.62 17.47 -15.74
CA PHE A 517 -6.60 18.92 -15.56
C PHE A 517 -5.20 19.50 -15.80
N ASP A 518 -4.15 18.83 -15.33
CA ASP A 518 -2.77 19.28 -15.51
C ASP A 518 -2.39 19.32 -17.00
N CYS A 519 -2.81 18.30 -17.76
CA CYS A 519 -2.64 18.29 -19.21
C CYS A 519 -3.46 19.40 -19.88
N ALA A 520 -4.74 19.58 -19.50
CA ALA A 520 -5.58 20.65 -20.04
C ALA A 520 -4.96 22.04 -19.81
N ARG A 521 -4.51 22.31 -18.58
CA ARG A 521 -3.84 23.57 -18.21
C ARG A 521 -2.56 23.78 -19.03
N PHE A 522 -1.77 22.73 -19.20
CA PHE A 522 -0.51 22.76 -19.94
C PHE A 522 -0.73 22.99 -21.44
N LEU A 523 -1.62 22.23 -22.08
CA LEU A 523 -1.92 22.34 -23.51
C LEU A 523 -2.52 23.71 -23.87
N LEU A 524 -3.35 24.28 -22.99
CA LEU A 524 -3.94 25.61 -23.19
C LEU A 524 -2.94 26.76 -23.06
N ALA A 525 -1.78 26.53 -22.43
CA ALA A 525 -0.71 27.53 -22.33
C ALA A 525 0.09 27.68 -23.63
N ALA A 526 -0.03 26.72 -24.55
CA ALA A 526 0.68 26.75 -25.82
C ALA A 526 0.13 27.83 -26.79
N PRO A 527 0.94 28.28 -27.77
CA PRO A 527 0.50 29.26 -28.77
C PRO A 527 -0.78 28.84 -29.51
N ARG A 528 -1.69 29.82 -29.69
CA ARG A 528 -3.00 29.57 -30.31
C ARG A 528 -2.83 29.11 -31.76
N GLY A 529 -3.56 28.06 -32.14
CA GLY A 529 -3.62 27.56 -33.52
C GLY A 529 -2.52 26.57 -33.91
N VAL A 530 -1.49 26.39 -33.07
CA VAL A 530 -0.36 25.49 -33.36
C VAL A 530 -0.61 24.08 -32.83
N VAL A 531 -0.92 23.94 -31.54
CA VAL A 531 -0.96 22.64 -30.84
C VAL A 531 -2.33 21.97 -30.89
N LEU A 532 -3.39 22.75 -30.71
CA LEU A 532 -4.77 22.27 -30.56
C LEU A 532 -5.62 22.67 -31.75
N THR A 533 -6.55 21.80 -32.14
CA THR A 533 -7.69 22.16 -32.99
C THR A 533 -8.68 23.06 -32.23
N ALA A 534 -9.58 23.73 -32.96
CA ALA A 534 -10.63 24.54 -32.33
C ALA A 534 -11.57 23.69 -31.45
N HIS A 535 -11.77 22.42 -31.80
CA HIS A 535 -12.60 21.50 -31.02
C HIS A 535 -11.90 21.05 -29.73
N GLU A 536 -10.66 20.54 -29.81
CA GLU A 536 -9.88 20.12 -28.63
C GLU A 536 -9.73 21.27 -27.64
N ARG A 537 -9.46 22.47 -28.14
CA ARG A 537 -9.35 23.66 -27.30
C ARG A 537 -10.62 23.92 -26.49
N ARG A 538 -11.81 23.83 -27.10
CA ARG A 538 -13.08 24.03 -26.40
C ARG A 538 -13.27 23.00 -25.29
N VAL A 539 -12.94 21.74 -25.54
CA VAL A 539 -13.05 20.66 -24.54
C VAL A 539 -12.08 20.90 -23.38
N TYR A 540 -10.82 21.26 -23.67
CA TYR A 540 -9.85 21.58 -22.62
C TYR A 540 -10.20 22.84 -21.82
N GLU A 541 -10.78 23.86 -22.47
CA GLU A 541 -11.28 25.06 -21.78
C GLU A 541 -12.44 24.72 -20.84
N ALA A 542 -13.39 23.88 -21.29
CA ALA A 542 -14.49 23.38 -20.47
C ALA A 542 -13.98 22.53 -19.30
N MET A 543 -13.02 21.63 -19.54
CA MET A 543 -12.39 20.80 -18.49
C MET A 543 -11.66 21.65 -17.45
N ARG A 544 -10.92 22.68 -17.89
CA ARG A 544 -10.27 23.65 -16.99
C ARG A 544 -11.29 24.41 -16.17
N ARG A 545 -12.38 24.90 -16.78
CA ARG A 545 -13.48 25.58 -16.08
C ARG A 545 -14.12 24.66 -15.04
N TYR A 546 -14.48 23.43 -15.40
CA TYR A 546 -15.04 22.43 -14.47
C TYR A 546 -14.14 22.26 -13.24
N LYS A 547 -12.83 22.06 -13.44
CA LYS A 547 -11.92 21.84 -12.32
C LYS A 547 -11.74 23.07 -11.44
N LEU A 548 -11.69 24.27 -12.03
CA LEU A 548 -11.60 25.51 -11.26
C LEU A 548 -12.86 25.76 -10.41
N ILE A 549 -14.04 25.42 -10.93
CA ILE A 549 -15.27 25.41 -10.11
C ILE A 549 -15.15 24.39 -8.98
N GLU A 550 -14.71 23.16 -9.30
CA GLU A 550 -14.55 22.09 -8.31
C GLU A 550 -13.61 22.50 -7.16
N LEU A 551 -12.48 23.15 -7.48
CA LEU A 551 -11.50 23.62 -6.50
C LEU A 551 -12.04 24.78 -5.63
N ASN A 552 -12.96 25.58 -6.16
CA ASN A 552 -13.59 26.72 -5.48
C ASN A 552 -15.00 26.39 -4.94
N LEU A 553 -15.39 25.11 -4.85
CA LEU A 553 -16.73 24.73 -4.38
C LEU A 553 -17.03 25.24 -2.98
N ASP A 554 -16.02 25.23 -2.11
CA ASP A 554 -16.10 25.61 -0.70
C ASP A 554 -15.53 27.00 -0.43
N ALA A 555 -15.16 27.74 -1.48
CA ALA A 555 -14.76 29.14 -1.37
C ALA A 555 -15.96 30.02 -0.99
N PRO A 556 -15.77 31.04 -0.13
CA PRO A 556 -16.84 31.96 0.24
C PRO A 556 -17.22 32.85 -0.95
N LEU A 557 -18.53 32.95 -1.20
CA LEU A 557 -19.16 33.84 -2.15
C LEU A 557 -20.08 34.80 -1.41
N ALA A 558 -20.00 36.08 -1.76
CA ALA A 558 -20.89 37.09 -1.22
C ALA A 558 -22.25 36.99 -1.93
N VAL A 559 -23.32 36.84 -1.15
CA VAL A 559 -24.70 36.79 -1.65
C VAL A 559 -25.58 37.76 -0.91
N GLN A 560 -26.55 38.32 -1.63
CA GLN A 560 -27.59 39.15 -1.03
C GLN A 560 -28.82 38.28 -0.74
N VAL A 561 -29.11 38.07 0.54
CA VAL A 561 -30.22 37.23 1.01
C VAL A 561 -31.29 38.06 1.72
N PRO A 562 -32.58 37.71 1.59
CA PRO A 562 -33.62 38.31 2.40
C PRO A 562 -33.39 38.03 3.88
N TRP A 563 -33.43 39.08 4.70
CA TRP A 563 -33.16 39.03 6.13
C TRP A 563 -34.02 37.99 6.88
N THR A 564 -33.43 37.31 7.88
CA THR A 564 -34.12 36.31 8.72
C THR A 564 -34.30 36.82 10.15
N PRO A 565 -35.53 37.13 10.60
CA PRO A 565 -35.76 37.57 11.97
C PRO A 565 -35.49 36.49 13.02
N ALA A 566 -34.74 36.87 14.06
CA ALA A 566 -34.43 36.03 15.22
C ALA A 566 -34.81 36.77 16.52
N LYS A 567 -36.12 36.86 16.79
CA LYS A 567 -36.69 37.66 17.90
C LYS A 567 -36.32 39.15 17.79
N THR A 568 -36.34 39.67 16.57
CA THR A 568 -35.86 41.03 16.25
C THR A 568 -36.96 42.07 16.41
N ARG A 569 -36.59 43.26 16.90
CA ARG A 569 -37.44 44.45 17.02
C ARG A 569 -36.87 45.59 16.18
N GLY A 570 -37.66 46.60 15.84
CA GLY A 570 -37.27 47.73 14.98
C GLY A 570 -37.78 47.72 13.52
N PRO A 571 -38.12 46.60 12.87
CA PRO A 571 -38.64 46.63 11.49
C PRO A 571 -39.95 47.42 11.28
N GLY A 572 -40.67 47.78 12.35
CA GLY A 572 -42.05 48.25 12.28
C GLY A 572 -43.06 47.10 12.14
N ASP A 573 -44.36 47.43 12.20
CA ASP A 573 -45.47 46.47 12.13
C ASP A 573 -46.70 47.16 11.54
N VAL A 574 -47.67 46.37 11.06
CA VAL A 574 -49.00 46.89 10.70
C VAL A 574 -49.98 46.30 11.69
N LYS A 575 -50.53 47.14 12.57
CA LYS A 575 -51.44 46.73 13.64
C LYS A 575 -52.90 47.10 13.37
N VAL A 576 -53.80 46.27 13.86
CA VAL A 576 -55.25 46.51 13.87
C VAL A 576 -55.82 46.20 15.24
N GLN A 577 -56.86 46.92 15.66
CA GLN A 577 -57.48 46.69 16.97
C GLN A 577 -58.31 45.40 16.97
N CYS A 578 -58.09 44.54 17.96
CA CYS A 578 -58.90 43.36 18.17
C CYS A 578 -60.27 43.74 18.76
N THR A 579 -61.37 43.29 18.17
CA THR A 579 -62.73 43.60 18.66
C THR A 579 -63.08 42.91 19.99
N LYS A 580 -62.38 41.84 20.36
CA LYS A 580 -62.64 41.09 21.61
C LYS A 580 -61.82 41.59 22.80
N CYS A 581 -60.51 41.80 22.62
CA CYS A 581 -59.63 42.26 23.70
C CYS A 581 -59.30 43.75 23.66
N LEU A 582 -59.73 44.47 22.62
CA LEU A 582 -59.50 45.91 22.40
C LEU A 582 -58.04 46.34 22.30
N VAL A 583 -57.10 45.38 22.26
CA VAL A 583 -55.66 45.64 22.08
C VAL A 583 -55.31 45.68 20.59
N TRP A 584 -54.45 46.62 20.21
CA TRP A 584 -53.83 46.71 18.88
C TRP A 584 -52.83 45.57 18.69
N ARG A 585 -53.08 44.71 17.70
CA ARG A 585 -52.28 43.51 17.42
C ARG A 585 -51.75 43.52 16.00
N SER A 586 -50.61 42.87 15.78
CA SER A 586 -50.08 42.68 14.43
C SER A 586 -51.09 41.97 13.54
N THR A 587 -51.27 42.48 12.32
CA THR A 587 -52.05 41.80 11.27
C THR A 587 -51.60 40.35 11.03
N THR A 588 -50.32 40.06 11.29
CA THR A 588 -49.72 38.72 11.12
C THR A 588 -50.29 37.66 12.06
N ILE A 589 -50.89 38.07 13.19
CA ILE A 589 -51.49 37.18 14.21
C ILE A 589 -53.01 37.32 14.29
N MET A 590 -53.63 38.06 13.37
CA MET A 590 -55.07 38.15 13.26
C MET A 590 -55.66 36.86 12.67
N SER A 591 -56.90 36.57 13.03
CA SER A 591 -57.61 35.42 12.49
C SER A 591 -57.84 35.56 11.00
N HIS A 592 -57.82 34.42 10.32
CA HIS A 592 -58.27 34.31 8.94
C HIS A 592 -59.76 33.97 8.82
N GLU A 593 -60.39 33.49 9.90
CA GLU A 593 -61.81 33.05 9.94
C GLU A 593 -62.73 34.11 10.55
N HIS A 594 -62.23 34.86 11.55
CA HIS A 594 -63.02 35.85 12.28
C HIS A 594 -62.45 37.25 12.06
N ASN A 595 -63.19 38.08 11.32
CA ASN A 595 -62.77 39.45 11.03
C ASN A 595 -62.46 40.24 12.30
N SER A 596 -61.30 40.89 12.31
CA SER A 596 -60.84 41.77 13.40
C SER A 596 -60.72 41.10 14.78
N VAL A 597 -60.60 39.78 14.86
CA VAL A 597 -60.30 39.06 16.12
C VAL A 597 -58.88 38.49 16.06
N CYS A 598 -58.07 38.68 17.11
CA CYS A 598 -56.71 38.14 17.16
C CYS A 598 -56.69 36.64 17.47
N GLY A 599 -55.68 35.93 16.99
CA GLY A 599 -55.56 34.48 17.18
C GLY A 599 -55.49 34.04 18.65
N MET A 600 -55.00 34.91 19.54
CA MET A 600 -54.98 34.65 20.99
C MET A 600 -56.37 34.68 21.61
N CYS A 601 -57.30 35.46 21.05
CA CYS A 601 -58.69 35.57 21.50
C CYS A 601 -59.59 34.40 21.02
N ILE A 602 -59.14 33.69 19.98
CA ILE A 602 -59.85 32.53 19.40
C ILE A 602 -59.40 31.24 20.07
N ASN A 603 -58.08 31.04 20.18
CA ASN A 603 -57.49 29.83 20.75
C ASN A 603 -57.20 29.94 22.26
N GLY A 604 -57.67 31.00 22.92
CA GLY A 604 -57.32 31.31 24.29
C GLY A 604 -58.05 30.44 25.31
N ALA A 605 -57.31 29.67 26.11
CA ALA A 605 -57.80 29.03 27.34
C ALA A 605 -58.00 30.03 28.50
N LEU A 606 -57.61 31.30 28.31
CA LEU A 606 -57.62 32.35 29.33
C LEU A 606 -58.71 33.40 29.04
N PRO A 607 -59.35 33.97 30.09
CA PRO A 607 -60.22 35.12 29.95
C PRO A 607 -59.51 36.32 29.31
N THR A 608 -60.26 37.13 28.57
CA THR A 608 -59.74 38.30 27.85
C THR A 608 -58.95 39.26 28.73
N SER A 609 -59.41 39.55 29.95
CA SER A 609 -58.74 40.44 30.90
C SER A 609 -57.32 39.99 31.23
N LYS A 610 -57.15 38.70 31.53
CA LYS A 610 -55.83 38.09 31.84
C LYS A 610 -54.91 38.04 30.63
N LEU A 611 -55.46 37.93 29.42
CA LEU A 611 -54.70 37.98 28.17
C LEU A 611 -54.13 39.39 27.92
N VAL A 612 -54.91 40.44 28.22
CA VAL A 612 -54.45 41.83 28.10
C VAL A 612 -53.35 42.14 29.12
N GLU A 613 -53.49 41.66 30.36
CA GLU A 613 -52.49 41.81 31.42
C GLU A 613 -51.14 41.16 31.06
N LEU A 614 -51.17 39.91 30.57
CA LEU A 614 -49.96 39.17 30.23
C LEU A 614 -49.27 39.65 28.95
N PHE A 615 -50.05 40.19 28.01
CA PHE A 615 -49.56 40.63 26.70
C PHE A 615 -50.16 41.99 26.35
N PRO A 616 -49.71 43.10 26.95
CA PRO A 616 -50.22 44.43 26.62
C PRO A 616 -49.93 44.79 25.15
N GLY A 617 -50.60 45.82 24.63
CA GLY A 617 -50.27 46.37 23.32
C GLY A 617 -48.91 47.07 23.37
N VAL A 618 -48.06 46.80 22.38
CA VAL A 618 -46.76 47.46 22.22
C VAL A 618 -46.76 48.32 20.96
N PRO A 619 -45.93 49.38 20.89
CA PRO A 619 -45.67 50.14 19.67
C PRO A 619 -45.25 49.28 18.47
N GLU A 620 -45.38 49.82 17.26
CA GLU A 620 -45.10 49.09 16.01
C GLU A 620 -43.64 48.64 15.89
N ASP A 621 -42.71 49.54 16.23
CA ASP A 621 -41.27 49.33 16.28
C ASP A 621 -40.83 48.34 17.37
N GLU A 622 -41.61 48.21 18.45
CA GLU A 622 -41.33 47.23 19.51
C GLU A 622 -41.79 45.81 19.16
N SER A 623 -42.48 45.59 18.04
CA SER A 623 -42.99 44.26 17.67
C SER A 623 -41.87 43.25 17.45
N CYS A 624 -42.00 42.06 18.06
CA CYS A 624 -40.99 41.01 17.98
C CYS A 624 -41.25 40.09 16.78
N TRP A 625 -40.41 40.20 15.75
CA TRP A 625 -40.49 39.42 14.53
C TRP A 625 -39.71 38.10 14.63
N VAL A 626 -40.30 37.05 14.05
CA VAL A 626 -39.67 35.73 13.84
C VAL A 626 -40.03 35.18 12.47
N GLU A 627 -39.28 34.20 11.98
CA GLU A 627 -39.57 33.50 10.74
C GLU A 627 -39.97 32.04 10.97
N CYS A 628 -40.99 31.57 10.24
CA CYS A 628 -41.35 30.16 10.25
C CYS A 628 -40.21 29.27 9.71
N ALA A 629 -39.76 28.31 10.51
CA ALA A 629 -38.68 27.39 10.17
C ALA A 629 -39.01 26.35 9.08
N MET A 630 -40.26 26.29 8.59
CA MET A 630 -40.65 25.39 7.51
C MET A 630 -40.08 25.89 6.18
N LYS A 631 -39.26 25.07 5.51
CA LYS A 631 -38.55 25.42 4.26
C LYS A 631 -39.48 25.91 3.14
N THR A 632 -40.69 25.37 3.05
CA THR A 632 -41.69 25.74 2.04
C THR A 632 -42.46 27.02 2.38
N CYS A 633 -42.49 27.42 3.66
CA CYS A 633 -43.24 28.57 4.13
C CYS A 633 -42.36 29.82 4.23
N ARG A 634 -41.37 29.80 5.14
CA ARG A 634 -40.47 30.93 5.41
C ARG A 634 -41.15 32.28 5.66
N ALA A 635 -42.43 32.26 6.05
CA ALA A 635 -43.18 33.47 6.31
C ALA A 635 -42.80 34.08 7.67
N GLN A 636 -42.63 35.40 7.68
CA GLN A 636 -42.36 36.22 8.85
C GLN A 636 -43.67 36.63 9.54
N TYR A 637 -43.65 36.63 10.86
CA TYR A 637 -44.79 36.99 11.70
C TYR A 637 -44.33 37.47 13.08
N VAL A 638 -45.23 38.16 13.78
CA VAL A 638 -44.97 38.70 15.11
C VAL A 638 -45.31 37.67 16.19
N VAL A 639 -44.53 37.65 17.27
CA VAL A 639 -44.78 36.83 18.47
C VAL A 639 -44.92 37.72 19.68
N GLU A 640 -46.07 37.60 20.36
CA GLU A 640 -46.37 38.35 21.58
C GLU A 640 -45.73 37.68 22.82
N ASN A 641 -45.83 36.35 22.94
CA ASN A 641 -45.20 35.60 24.03
C ASN A 641 -43.75 35.18 23.68
N VAL A 642 -42.84 36.14 23.65
CA VAL A 642 -41.42 35.93 23.30
C VAL A 642 -40.69 34.96 24.26
N PRO A 643 -40.88 35.04 25.61
CA PRO A 643 -40.27 34.10 26.54
C PRO A 643 -40.81 32.67 26.41
N GLY A 644 -42.06 32.52 25.98
CA GLY A 644 -42.68 31.23 25.68
C GLY A 644 -42.14 30.54 24.42
N LEU A 645 -41.50 31.29 23.51
CA LEU A 645 -40.89 30.73 22.31
C LEU A 645 -39.50 30.15 22.60
N ARG A 646 -39.49 28.89 23.06
CA ARG A 646 -38.29 28.11 23.40
C ARG A 646 -37.88 27.06 22.35
N ILE A 647 -38.64 26.97 21.26
CA ILE A 647 -38.39 26.06 20.13
C ILE A 647 -38.24 26.84 18.83
N ARG A 648 -37.77 26.19 17.76
CA ARG A 648 -37.70 26.81 16.43
C ARG A 648 -39.08 27.36 16.02
N PRO A 649 -39.19 28.61 15.55
CA PRO A 649 -40.48 29.22 15.28
C PRO A 649 -41.23 28.47 14.17
N ARG A 650 -42.54 28.29 14.35
CA ARG A 650 -43.44 27.67 13.37
C ARG A 650 -44.76 28.44 13.42
N CYS A 651 -45.16 29.03 12.30
CA CYS A 651 -46.39 29.82 12.23
C CYS A 651 -47.64 28.96 12.46
N TYR A 652 -48.75 29.61 12.80
CA TYR A 652 -50.03 28.94 13.06
C TYR A 652 -50.45 28.00 11.92
N TYR A 653 -50.40 28.48 10.68
CA TYR A 653 -50.81 27.74 9.49
C TYR A 653 -50.00 26.45 9.31
N CYS A 654 -48.67 26.55 9.40
CA CYS A 654 -47.79 25.40 9.34
C CYS A 654 -48.00 24.41 10.51
N ARG A 655 -48.40 24.87 11.70
CA ARG A 655 -48.73 23.98 12.83
C ARG A 655 -50.02 23.20 12.58
N LYS A 656 -50.99 23.82 11.90
CA LYS A 656 -52.29 23.24 11.57
C LYS A 656 -52.29 22.48 10.24
N GLY A 657 -51.19 22.50 9.48
CA GLY A 657 -51.09 21.83 8.18
C GLY A 657 -51.87 22.53 7.06
N ILE A 658 -52.21 23.81 7.22
CA ILE A 658 -52.98 24.60 6.25
C ILE A 658 -52.07 25.59 5.48
N PRO A 659 -52.43 25.98 4.25
CA PRO A 659 -51.66 26.95 3.47
C PRO A 659 -51.50 28.28 4.19
N CYS A 660 -50.26 28.77 4.29
CA CYS A 660 -49.96 30.03 4.94
C CYS A 660 -50.23 31.22 4.00
N PRO A 661 -51.06 32.21 4.37
CA PRO A 661 -51.45 33.32 3.50
C PRO A 661 -50.39 34.43 3.51
N TRP A 662 -49.17 34.14 3.05
CA TRP A 662 -48.12 35.14 2.97
C TRP A 662 -48.20 35.96 1.67
N LEU A 663 -47.64 37.17 1.69
CA LEU A 663 -47.31 37.99 0.53
C LEU A 663 -45.80 38.17 0.45
N GLU A 664 -45.25 38.13 -0.75
CA GLU A 664 -43.82 38.35 -1.00
C GLU A 664 -43.55 39.84 -1.23
N CYS A 665 -42.57 40.38 -0.52
CA CYS A 665 -42.17 41.78 -0.66
C CYS A 665 -41.48 42.01 -2.02
N SER A 666 -41.90 43.02 -2.78
CA SER A 666 -41.28 43.38 -4.07
C SER A 666 -39.85 43.91 -3.95
N VAL A 667 -39.52 44.48 -2.77
CA VAL A 667 -38.20 45.10 -2.51
C VAL A 667 -37.18 44.07 -2.01
N CYS A 668 -37.48 43.34 -0.94
CA CYS A 668 -36.54 42.42 -0.30
C CYS A 668 -36.86 40.93 -0.50
N SER A 669 -37.96 40.58 -1.16
CA SER A 669 -38.43 39.19 -1.36
C SER A 669 -38.71 38.39 -0.08
N ASN A 670 -38.78 39.04 1.09
CA ASN A 670 -39.27 38.39 2.30
C ASN A 670 -40.78 38.11 2.20
N ARG A 671 -41.18 36.96 2.74
CA ARG A 671 -42.59 36.57 2.84
C ARG A 671 -43.14 36.99 4.19
N VAL A 672 -44.24 37.73 4.22
CA VAL A 672 -44.90 38.17 5.47
C VAL A 672 -46.32 37.62 5.50
N ILE A 673 -46.76 37.10 6.65
CA ILE A 673 -48.14 36.63 6.81
C ILE A 673 -49.09 37.83 6.72
N VAL A 674 -49.96 37.85 5.71
CA VAL A 674 -50.98 38.88 5.54
C VAL A 674 -52.30 38.17 5.19
N PRO A 675 -53.16 37.91 6.19
CA PRO A 675 -54.43 37.25 5.96
C PRO A 675 -55.27 38.02 4.92
N PRO A 676 -56.09 37.32 4.10
CA PRO A 676 -56.80 37.95 2.99
C PRO A 676 -57.63 39.19 3.35
N ALA A 677 -58.26 39.18 4.53
CA ALA A 677 -59.06 40.30 5.05
C ALA A 677 -58.28 41.62 5.23
N PHE A 678 -56.94 41.55 5.31
CA PHE A 678 -56.06 42.70 5.54
C PHE A 678 -55.22 43.06 4.30
N ARG A 679 -55.52 42.46 3.14
CA ARG A 679 -54.83 42.80 1.88
C ARG A 679 -55.49 44.04 1.27
N THR A 680 -54.72 45.13 1.13
CA THR A 680 -55.20 46.38 0.53
C THR A 680 -55.25 46.27 -1.00
N GLY A 681 -56.02 47.13 -1.68
CA GLY A 681 -56.07 47.17 -3.15
C GLY A 681 -54.68 47.36 -3.80
N GLY A 682 -53.77 48.06 -3.12
CA GLY A 682 -52.37 48.23 -3.53
C GLY A 682 -51.54 46.94 -3.51
N SER A 683 -51.90 45.94 -2.71
CA SER A 683 -51.14 44.68 -2.62
C SER A 683 -51.19 43.84 -3.91
N LYS A 684 -52.12 44.14 -4.84
CA LYS A 684 -52.18 43.53 -6.17
C LYS A 684 -51.14 44.08 -7.16
N LYS A 685 -50.62 45.30 -6.93
CA LYS A 685 -49.60 45.95 -7.78
C LYS A 685 -48.16 45.75 -7.28
N GLY A 686 -48.01 45.26 -6.04
CA GLY A 686 -46.73 44.99 -5.38
C GLY A 686 -46.84 45.23 -3.88
N TYR A 687 -46.41 44.26 -3.06
CA TYR A 687 -46.44 44.37 -1.60
C TYR A 687 -45.09 44.84 -1.07
N THR A 688 -45.10 45.80 -0.14
CA THR A 688 -43.90 46.23 0.59
C THR A 688 -44.03 45.80 2.05
N CYS A 689 -43.06 45.03 2.56
CA CYS A 689 -43.09 44.59 3.96
C CYS A 689 -42.80 45.75 4.94
N PRO A 690 -43.21 45.62 6.23
CA PRO A 690 -42.97 46.67 7.23
C PRO A 690 -41.50 47.11 7.30
N GLY A 691 -40.56 46.16 7.29
CA GLY A 691 -39.12 46.47 7.32
C GLY A 691 -38.59 47.22 6.10
N CYS A 692 -39.25 47.14 4.94
CA CYS A 692 -38.89 47.94 3.76
C CYS A 692 -39.66 49.26 3.70
N ALA A 693 -40.84 49.34 4.33
CA ALA A 693 -41.63 50.55 4.41
C ALA A 693 -41.10 51.53 5.48
N ASN A 694 -40.47 51.01 6.54
CA ASN A 694 -39.83 51.82 7.57
C ASN A 694 -38.48 52.39 7.07
N SER A 695 -38.38 53.72 6.97
CA SER A 695 -37.16 54.43 6.54
C SER A 695 -35.95 54.19 7.44
N GLU A 696 -36.15 53.99 8.75
CA GLU A 696 -35.05 53.72 9.71
C GLU A 696 -34.54 52.27 9.63
N TRP A 697 -35.31 51.40 8.97
CA TRP A 697 -34.98 49.99 8.72
C TRP A 697 -34.68 49.69 7.25
N ALA A 698 -34.88 50.66 6.36
CA ALA A 698 -34.58 50.56 4.95
C ALA A 698 -33.09 50.17 4.76
N GLY A 699 -32.84 49.18 3.91
CA GLY A 699 -31.50 48.61 3.70
C GLY A 699 -31.13 47.43 4.62
N LYS A 700 -31.81 47.22 5.76
CA LYS A 700 -31.56 46.06 6.66
C LYS A 700 -32.37 44.81 6.31
N SER A 701 -33.33 44.95 5.39
CA SER A 701 -34.21 43.85 4.96
C SER A 701 -33.55 42.88 3.96
N ILE A 702 -32.42 43.29 3.38
CA ILE A 702 -31.52 42.47 2.58
C ILE A 702 -30.18 42.48 3.31
N VAL A 703 -29.59 41.32 3.55
CA VAL A 703 -28.29 41.21 4.21
C VAL A 703 -27.29 40.57 3.25
N LEU A 704 -26.05 41.04 3.34
CA LEU A 704 -24.91 40.34 2.75
C LEU A 704 -24.59 39.14 3.64
N ASP A 705 -24.53 37.97 3.03
CA ASP A 705 -24.19 36.71 3.66
C ASP A 705 -23.08 36.04 2.85
N GLU A 706 -22.29 35.20 3.50
CA GLU A 706 -21.24 34.42 2.85
C GLU A 706 -21.69 32.97 2.72
N VAL A 707 -21.71 32.47 1.48
CA VAL A 707 -22.12 31.10 1.18
C VAL A 707 -21.14 30.44 0.24
N THR A 708 -21.11 29.12 0.22
CA THR A 708 -20.27 28.37 -0.72
C THR A 708 -21.05 27.97 -1.97
N THR A 709 -20.34 27.80 -3.09
CA THR A 709 -20.92 27.23 -4.32
C THR A 709 -21.56 25.86 -4.05
N ARG A 710 -20.92 25.03 -3.21
CA ARG A 710 -21.45 23.73 -2.76
C ARG A 710 -22.80 23.88 -2.06
N ALA A 711 -22.94 24.88 -1.18
CA ALA A 711 -24.21 25.15 -0.52
C ALA A 711 -25.29 25.54 -1.53
N LEU A 712 -24.97 26.40 -2.51
CA LEU A 712 -25.91 26.78 -3.57
C LEU A 712 -26.32 25.59 -4.46
N ILE A 713 -25.39 24.70 -4.81
CA ILE A 713 -25.69 23.48 -5.57
C ILE A 713 -26.71 22.61 -4.81
N SER A 714 -26.58 22.48 -3.48
CA SER A 714 -27.51 21.67 -2.69
C SER A 714 -28.97 22.14 -2.73
N TYR A 715 -29.22 23.40 -3.10
CA TYR A 715 -30.56 23.99 -3.21
C TYR A 715 -31.04 24.17 -4.66
N ASN A 716 -30.13 24.33 -5.62
CA ASN A 716 -30.45 24.77 -6.98
C ASN A 716 -30.02 23.77 -8.07
N GLY A 717 -29.31 22.70 -7.71
CA GLY A 717 -28.67 21.82 -8.69
C GLY A 717 -27.40 22.45 -9.29
N VAL A 718 -26.91 21.86 -10.38
CA VAL A 718 -25.68 22.27 -11.10
C VAL A 718 -25.98 23.00 -12.42
N GLU A 719 -27.24 23.04 -12.83
CA GLU A 719 -27.72 23.55 -14.12
C GLU A 719 -27.44 25.05 -14.26
N TRP A 720 -27.52 25.81 -13.16
CA TRP A 720 -27.20 27.23 -13.14
C TRP A 720 -25.72 27.54 -13.43
N LEU A 721 -24.84 26.54 -13.32
CA LEU A 721 -23.42 26.62 -13.66
C LEU A 721 -23.14 26.17 -15.12
N GLY A 722 -24.17 25.79 -15.88
CA GLY A 722 -24.04 25.32 -17.27
C GLY A 722 -23.71 23.82 -17.41
N PHE A 723 -23.99 23.01 -16.39
CA PHE A 723 -23.82 21.56 -16.42
C PHE A 723 -25.17 20.84 -16.51
N ALA A 724 -25.20 19.68 -17.17
CA ALA A 724 -26.37 18.81 -17.14
C ALA A 724 -26.57 18.23 -15.73
N SER A 725 -27.82 18.06 -15.31
CA SER A 725 -28.16 17.45 -14.01
C SER A 725 -27.66 16.01 -13.96
N ASN A 726 -26.59 15.78 -13.20
CA ASN A 726 -25.99 14.45 -13.05
C ASN A 726 -25.24 14.38 -11.71
N GLN A 727 -25.45 13.28 -10.98
CA GLN A 727 -24.87 13.08 -9.64
C GLN A 727 -23.34 12.91 -9.67
N GLU A 728 -22.74 12.63 -10.82
CA GLU A 728 -21.30 12.45 -10.95
C GLU A 728 -20.52 13.77 -11.02
N VAL A 729 -21.17 14.84 -11.46
CA VAL A 729 -20.58 16.19 -11.58
C VAL A 729 -20.27 16.71 -10.18
N PHE A 730 -19.02 17.11 -9.94
CA PHE A 730 -18.49 17.48 -8.61
C PHE A 730 -18.52 16.35 -7.57
N GLY A 731 -18.62 15.09 -8.01
CA GLY A 731 -18.57 13.90 -7.17
C GLY A 731 -17.15 13.41 -6.83
N GLY A 732 -16.11 14.17 -7.20
CA GLY A 732 -14.71 13.81 -6.94
C GLY A 732 -14.11 12.77 -7.91
N LYS A 733 -14.78 12.48 -9.04
CA LYS A 733 -14.24 11.63 -10.11
C LYS A 733 -13.16 12.37 -10.91
N SER A 734 -12.21 11.63 -11.48
CA SER A 734 -11.22 12.21 -12.41
C SER A 734 -11.89 12.63 -13.72
N ALA A 735 -11.29 13.60 -14.43
CA ALA A 735 -11.76 14.06 -15.73
C ALA A 735 -11.90 12.89 -16.74
N PHE A 736 -10.91 12.00 -16.79
CA PHE A 736 -10.97 10.77 -17.58
C PHE A 736 -12.23 9.93 -17.28
N LYS A 737 -12.52 9.64 -16.00
CA LYS A 737 -13.69 8.83 -15.62
C LYS A 737 -15.01 9.52 -16.00
N LEU A 738 -15.08 10.85 -15.86
CA LEU A 738 -16.26 11.63 -16.25
C LEU A 738 -16.47 11.59 -17.76
N MET A 739 -15.42 11.83 -18.55
CA MET A 739 -15.49 11.80 -20.01
C MET A 739 -15.80 10.40 -20.55
N GLN A 740 -15.26 9.35 -19.90
CA GLN A 740 -15.56 7.96 -20.25
C GLN A 740 -17.03 7.60 -20.02
N ALA A 741 -17.61 8.07 -18.91
CA ALA A 741 -18.99 7.73 -18.54
C ALA A 741 -20.03 8.57 -19.26
N LEU A 742 -19.75 9.85 -19.50
CA LEU A 742 -20.75 10.85 -19.90
C LEU A 742 -20.40 11.61 -21.19
N GLY A 743 -19.25 11.29 -21.80
CA GLY A 743 -18.75 11.96 -23.01
C GLY A 743 -18.16 13.36 -22.72
N GLU A 744 -17.67 14.02 -23.78
CA GLU A 744 -17.01 15.33 -23.69
C GLU A 744 -17.90 16.46 -23.16
N GLY A 745 -19.22 16.38 -23.41
CA GLY A 745 -20.20 17.38 -22.98
C GLY A 745 -20.38 17.48 -21.46
N VAL A 746 -19.82 16.53 -20.69
CA VAL A 746 -19.90 16.50 -19.22
C VAL A 746 -19.26 17.72 -18.55
N PHE A 747 -18.23 18.29 -19.17
CA PHE A 747 -17.52 19.46 -18.62
C PHE A 747 -18.29 20.78 -18.79
N GLY A 748 -19.54 20.69 -19.25
CA GLY A 748 -20.46 21.82 -19.36
C GLY A 748 -20.12 22.76 -20.51
N SER A 749 -21.02 23.71 -20.76
CA SER A 749 -20.82 24.80 -21.71
C SER A 749 -20.38 26.08 -20.99
N ALA A 750 -20.24 27.18 -21.74
CA ALA A 750 -20.18 28.52 -21.18
C ALA A 750 -21.36 28.76 -20.20
N PRO A 751 -21.20 29.66 -19.21
CA PRO A 751 -22.27 30.00 -18.28
C PRO A 751 -23.54 30.46 -19.00
N ALA A 752 -24.71 30.26 -18.36
CA ALA A 752 -25.99 30.67 -18.93
C ALA A 752 -26.05 32.18 -19.19
N GLU A 753 -26.53 32.59 -20.38
CA GLU A 753 -26.60 34.00 -20.79
C GLU A 753 -27.53 34.85 -19.91
N ARG A 754 -28.44 34.22 -19.15
CA ARG A 754 -29.36 34.90 -18.23
C ARG A 754 -29.03 34.56 -16.78
N ALA A 755 -29.06 35.58 -15.92
CA ALA A 755 -28.86 35.42 -14.49
C ALA A 755 -29.85 34.39 -13.90
N PRO A 756 -29.37 33.33 -13.24
CA PRO A 756 -30.23 32.29 -12.69
C PRO A 756 -31.04 32.82 -11.50
N LYS A 757 -32.24 32.27 -11.30
CA LYS A 757 -33.01 32.47 -10.06
C LYS A 757 -32.53 31.46 -9.02
N LEU A 758 -31.63 31.91 -8.15
CA LEU A 758 -31.05 31.07 -7.10
C LEU A 758 -31.83 31.20 -5.79
N VAL A 759 -31.87 30.10 -5.04
CA VAL A 759 -32.53 29.98 -3.75
C VAL A 759 -31.53 29.50 -2.71
N LEU A 760 -31.57 30.08 -1.51
CA LEU A 760 -30.81 29.63 -0.34
C LEU A 760 -31.77 29.43 0.83
N ASN A 761 -31.74 28.26 1.46
CA ASN A 761 -32.60 27.95 2.61
C ASN A 761 -34.12 28.13 2.36
N GLY A 762 -34.57 28.15 1.10
CA GLY A 762 -35.96 28.41 0.70
C GLY A 762 -36.28 29.88 0.40
N LYS A 763 -35.28 30.77 0.44
CA LYS A 763 -35.39 32.20 0.09
C LYS A 763 -34.73 32.50 -1.25
N GLY A 764 -35.36 33.28 -2.10
CA GLY A 764 -34.75 33.73 -3.36
C GLY A 764 -33.63 34.73 -3.11
N LEU A 765 -32.47 34.52 -3.76
CA LEU A 765 -31.33 35.43 -3.71
C LEU A 765 -31.62 36.70 -4.54
N ARG A 766 -31.00 37.81 -4.12
CA ARG A 766 -30.93 39.07 -4.89
C ARG A 766 -29.54 39.19 -5.51
N GLY A 767 -29.43 39.95 -6.60
CA GLY A 767 -28.15 40.17 -7.26
C GLY A 767 -27.45 38.90 -7.78
N THR A 768 -28.20 37.88 -8.23
CA THR A 768 -27.60 36.60 -8.67
C THR A 768 -26.59 36.74 -9.82
N GLY A 769 -26.72 37.78 -10.64
CA GLY A 769 -25.73 38.14 -11.65
C GLY A 769 -24.37 38.53 -11.05
N GLU A 770 -24.35 39.25 -9.92
CA GLU A 770 -23.12 39.62 -9.22
C GLU A 770 -22.44 38.39 -8.62
N THR A 771 -23.21 37.47 -8.02
CA THR A 771 -22.69 36.20 -7.51
C THR A 771 -22.07 35.35 -8.63
N MET A 772 -22.73 35.27 -9.79
CA MET A 772 -22.17 34.61 -10.97
C MET A 772 -20.88 35.28 -11.46
N ALA A 773 -20.87 36.61 -11.55
CA ALA A 773 -19.70 37.36 -11.98
C ALA A 773 -18.51 37.18 -11.02
N GLN A 774 -18.76 37.05 -9.71
CA GLN A 774 -17.72 36.76 -8.73
C GLN A 774 -17.07 35.40 -8.99
N LEU A 775 -17.89 34.35 -9.18
CA LEU A 775 -17.40 33.00 -9.46
C LEU A 775 -16.69 32.90 -10.82
N GLU A 776 -17.30 33.41 -11.89
CA GLU A 776 -16.71 33.41 -13.23
C GLU A 776 -15.45 34.29 -13.31
N GLY A 777 -15.37 35.36 -12.50
CA GLY A 777 -14.17 36.17 -12.35
C GLY A 777 -12.98 35.36 -11.79
N LEU A 778 -13.21 34.54 -10.77
CA LEU A 778 -12.20 33.63 -10.21
C LEU A 778 -11.73 32.61 -11.25
N ILE A 779 -12.68 31.99 -11.96
CA ILE A 779 -12.40 31.00 -13.01
C ILE A 779 -11.59 31.63 -14.15
N GLY A 780 -11.99 32.81 -14.63
CA GLY A 780 -11.30 33.53 -15.70
C GLY A 780 -9.83 33.83 -15.37
N ARG A 781 -9.56 34.21 -14.11
CA ARG A 781 -8.21 34.47 -13.60
C ARG A 781 -7.41 33.21 -13.20
N SER A 782 -8.01 32.01 -13.28
CA SER A 782 -7.41 30.76 -12.75
C SER A 782 -7.10 30.80 -11.26
N GLU A 783 -7.91 31.54 -10.52
CA GLU A 783 -7.69 31.78 -9.11
C GLU A 783 -8.37 30.67 -8.29
N VAL A 784 -7.64 30.10 -7.34
CA VAL A 784 -8.19 29.21 -6.33
C VAL A 784 -8.11 29.96 -5.01
N VAL A 785 -9.27 30.24 -4.41
CA VAL A 785 -9.32 30.87 -3.10
C VAL A 785 -8.79 29.87 -2.08
N LEU A 786 -7.74 30.25 -1.38
CA LEU A 786 -7.15 29.46 -0.31
C LEU A 786 -7.74 29.87 1.03
N GLY A 787 -7.87 28.91 1.93
CA GLY A 787 -8.16 29.15 3.33
C GLY A 787 -6.95 28.75 4.17
N THR A 788 -6.79 29.41 5.31
CA THR A 788 -5.70 29.14 6.23
C THR A 788 -6.12 28.08 7.24
N CYS A 789 -5.29 27.05 7.41
CA CYS A 789 -5.48 26.08 8.49
C CYS A 789 -5.33 26.77 9.85
N ALA A 790 -6.33 26.66 10.73
CA ALA A 790 -6.27 27.31 12.04
C ALA A 790 -5.25 26.69 13.01
N LEU A 791 -4.65 25.53 12.66
CA LEU A 791 -3.70 24.82 13.53
C LEU A 791 -2.24 25.01 13.09
N CYS A 792 -1.91 24.81 11.81
CA CYS A 792 -0.55 25.02 11.28
C CYS A 792 -0.34 26.38 10.61
N PHE A 793 -1.40 27.15 10.36
CA PHE A 793 -1.36 28.44 9.65
C PHE A 793 -0.88 28.37 8.20
N GLU A 794 -0.88 27.17 7.59
CA GLU A 794 -0.61 27.02 6.15
C GLU A 794 -1.86 27.31 5.32
N ASP A 795 -1.65 27.96 4.17
CA ASP A 795 -2.70 28.23 3.19
C ASP A 795 -2.93 27.00 2.31
N VAL A 796 -4.17 26.50 2.31
CA VAL A 796 -4.59 25.33 1.55
C VAL A 796 -5.92 25.59 0.86
N PRO A 797 -6.25 24.89 -0.24
CA PRO A 797 -7.57 25.00 -0.86
C PRO A 797 -8.69 24.72 0.15
N HIS A 798 -9.77 25.52 0.14
CA HIS A 798 -10.90 25.35 1.07
C HIS A 798 -11.50 23.94 1.06
N THR A 799 -11.43 23.23 -0.06
CA THR A 799 -11.87 21.83 -0.20
C THR A 799 -11.07 20.84 0.65
N LYS A 800 -9.85 21.20 1.07
CA LYS A 800 -8.99 20.41 1.96
C LYS A 800 -9.14 20.78 3.43
N LEU A 801 -9.87 21.86 3.74
CA LEU A 801 -10.15 22.26 5.10
C LEU A 801 -11.41 21.58 5.61
N VAL A 802 -11.33 21.04 6.82
CA VAL A 802 -12.42 20.32 7.48
C VAL A 802 -12.70 20.91 8.87
N PRO A 803 -13.93 20.77 9.39
CA PRO A 803 -14.26 21.23 10.74
C PRO A 803 -13.40 20.54 11.81
N ALA A 804 -12.79 21.31 12.71
CA ALA A 804 -11.84 20.79 13.71
C ALA A 804 -12.41 19.70 14.64
N CYS A 805 -13.72 19.71 14.90
CA CYS A 805 -14.36 18.75 15.82
C CYS A 805 -15.79 18.34 15.46
N GLY A 806 -16.39 18.93 14.42
CA GLY A 806 -17.76 18.66 13.98
C GLY A 806 -18.89 19.12 14.92
N ARG A 807 -18.58 19.78 16.04
CA ARG A 807 -19.60 20.29 16.99
C ARG A 807 -20.17 21.63 16.52
N SER A 808 -21.47 21.82 16.71
CA SER A 808 -22.11 23.13 16.50
C SER A 808 -21.47 24.21 17.39
N GLY A 809 -21.20 25.37 16.80
CA GLY A 809 -20.55 26.51 17.47
C GLY A 809 -19.02 26.46 17.50
N CYS A 810 -18.38 25.47 16.86
CA CYS A 810 -16.94 25.52 16.57
C CYS A 810 -16.77 25.85 15.08
N ALA A 811 -16.37 27.09 14.78
CA ALA A 811 -16.18 27.57 13.41
C ALA A 811 -14.78 27.28 12.84
N GLN A 812 -13.90 26.64 13.62
CA GLN A 812 -12.50 26.46 13.25
C GLN A 812 -12.34 25.35 12.21
N LEU A 813 -11.59 25.66 11.16
CA LEU A 813 -11.27 24.80 10.05
C LEU A 813 -9.78 24.44 10.05
N VAL A 814 -9.47 23.19 9.75
CA VAL A 814 -8.11 22.63 9.84
C VAL A 814 -7.90 21.69 8.65
N ASP A 815 -6.68 21.56 8.15
CA ASP A 815 -6.36 20.51 7.18
C ASP A 815 -6.42 19.11 7.83
N GLU A 816 -6.58 18.08 7.00
CA GLU A 816 -6.67 16.71 7.50
C GLU A 816 -5.37 16.17 8.12
N GLY A 817 -4.21 16.68 7.69
CA GLY A 817 -2.91 16.26 8.22
C GLY A 817 -2.77 16.65 9.68
N CYS A 818 -3.03 17.92 10.00
CA CYS A 818 -3.02 18.41 11.37
C CYS A 818 -4.06 17.72 12.28
N LEU A 819 -5.23 17.32 11.76
CA LEU A 819 -6.18 16.53 12.56
C LEU A 819 -5.73 15.08 12.80
N ARG A 820 -5.09 14.44 11.81
CA ARG A 820 -4.48 13.12 11.98
C ARG A 820 -3.37 13.18 13.03
N GLU A 821 -2.56 14.21 13.00
CA GLU A 821 -1.54 14.43 14.00
C GLU A 821 -2.20 14.63 15.38
N TRP A 822 -3.06 15.64 15.52
CA TRP A 822 -3.67 15.98 16.80
C TRP A 822 -4.43 14.82 17.47
N TYR A 823 -5.35 14.17 16.76
CA TYR A 823 -6.15 13.08 17.31
C TYR A 823 -5.43 11.72 17.28
N GLY A 824 -4.45 11.53 16.39
CA GLY A 824 -3.75 10.26 16.18
C GLY A 824 -2.53 10.01 17.06
N GLN A 825 -2.08 11.00 17.85
CA GLN A 825 -0.91 10.83 18.71
C GLN A 825 -1.12 9.79 19.84
N ASN A 826 -2.32 9.68 20.41
CA ASN A 826 -2.59 8.68 21.46
C ASN A 826 -2.63 7.28 20.86
N LYS A 827 -1.77 6.38 21.35
CA LYS A 827 -1.66 4.98 20.90
C LYS A 827 -1.67 3.98 22.07
N PRO A 828 -2.08 2.72 21.85
CA PRO A 828 -1.93 1.65 22.82
C PRO A 828 -0.48 1.53 23.31
N GLY A 829 -0.30 1.28 24.60
CA GLY A 829 1.01 1.13 25.24
C GLY A 829 1.70 2.43 25.63
N MET A 830 1.15 3.60 25.28
CA MET A 830 1.75 4.91 25.53
C MET A 830 1.01 5.70 26.62
N LEU A 831 1.68 6.73 27.16
CA LEU A 831 1.06 7.71 28.04
C LEU A 831 -0.03 8.48 27.29
N LEU A 832 -1.19 8.67 27.92
CA LEU A 832 -2.33 9.36 27.33
C LEU A 832 -2.21 10.88 27.53
N ASN A 833 -2.25 11.61 26.43
CA ASN A 833 -2.45 13.05 26.45
C ASN A 833 -3.96 13.36 26.36
N MET A 834 -4.54 13.74 27.49
CA MET A 834 -5.97 14.04 27.62
C MET A 834 -6.43 15.18 26.71
N MET A 835 -5.55 16.14 26.39
CA MET A 835 -5.93 17.28 25.56
C MET A 835 -6.20 16.87 24.11
N GLN A 836 -5.55 15.81 23.64
CA GLN A 836 -5.71 15.27 22.30
C GLN A 836 -7.03 14.49 22.12
N PHE A 837 -7.77 14.21 23.19
CA PHE A 837 -9.16 13.70 23.10
C PHE A 837 -10.20 14.83 23.02
N THR A 838 -9.75 16.09 23.02
CA THR A 838 -10.61 17.27 22.91
C THR A 838 -10.25 18.09 21.68
N CYS A 839 -11.20 18.90 21.21
CA CYS A 839 -10.94 19.85 20.14
C CYS A 839 -9.80 20.81 20.54
N PRO A 840 -8.80 21.06 19.68
CA PRO A 840 -7.69 21.97 19.99
C PRO A 840 -8.16 23.40 20.29
N PHE A 841 -9.30 23.79 19.73
CA PHE A 841 -9.85 25.13 19.87
C PHE A 841 -10.93 25.21 20.95
N CYS A 842 -12.09 24.59 20.73
CA CYS A 842 -13.23 24.76 21.63
C CYS A 842 -13.17 23.87 22.89
N ARG A 843 -12.13 23.03 23.03
CA ARG A 843 -11.88 22.12 24.17
C ARG A 843 -13.02 21.13 24.50
N ARG A 844 -14.07 21.08 23.69
CA ARG A 844 -15.15 20.09 23.79
C ARG A 844 -14.73 18.78 23.14
N LYS A 845 -15.32 17.68 23.63
CA LYS A 845 -15.16 16.37 23.00
C LYS A 845 -15.67 16.43 21.54
N PRO A 846 -14.84 16.02 20.56
CA PRO A 846 -15.26 15.99 19.15
C PRO A 846 -16.48 15.07 18.96
N THR A 847 -17.11 15.17 17.79
CA THR A 847 -18.13 14.19 17.41
C THR A 847 -17.50 12.81 17.25
N ILE A 848 -18.27 11.74 17.49
CA ILE A 848 -17.79 10.36 17.31
C ILE A 848 -17.26 10.16 15.89
N LYS A 849 -17.96 10.69 14.88
CA LYS A 849 -17.55 10.64 13.47
C LYS A 849 -16.16 11.24 13.24
N THR A 850 -15.85 12.38 13.88
CA THR A 850 -14.52 13.00 13.79
C THR A 850 -13.46 12.12 14.46
N LEU A 851 -13.71 11.66 15.68
CA LEU A 851 -12.72 10.88 16.43
C LEU A 851 -12.41 9.54 15.74
N VAL A 852 -13.43 8.80 15.32
CA VAL A 852 -13.27 7.51 14.61
C VAL A 852 -12.49 7.68 13.30
N ARG A 853 -12.73 8.79 12.57
CA ARG A 853 -12.05 9.07 11.30
C ARG A 853 -10.53 9.23 11.46
N TYR A 854 -10.07 9.81 12.56
CA TYR A 854 -8.66 10.15 12.75
C TYR A 854 -7.94 9.27 13.78
N ASN A 855 -8.67 8.59 14.67
CA ASN A 855 -8.15 7.62 15.62
C ASN A 855 -9.27 6.66 16.07
N ALA A 856 -9.51 5.61 15.27
CA ALA A 856 -10.56 4.63 15.52
C ALA A 856 -10.38 3.91 16.87
N SER A 857 -9.16 3.46 17.17
CA SER A 857 -8.85 2.76 18.42
C SER A 857 -9.10 3.65 19.65
N ALA A 858 -8.84 4.96 19.56
CA ALA A 858 -9.09 5.89 20.66
C ALA A 858 -10.59 6.08 20.94
N ALA A 859 -11.46 5.82 19.95
CA ALA A 859 -12.90 5.84 20.16
C ALA A 859 -13.39 4.66 21.02
N GLU A 860 -12.61 3.57 21.08
CA GLU A 860 -12.90 2.33 21.82
C GLU A 860 -12.20 2.28 23.19
N LEU A 861 -11.33 3.25 23.50
CA LEU A 861 -10.58 3.33 24.76
C LEU A 861 -11.50 3.33 25.99
N GLY A 862 -11.40 2.25 26.77
CA GLY A 862 -12.13 2.08 28.03
C GLY A 862 -11.62 3.00 29.14
N GLY A 863 -12.52 3.47 30.02
CA GLY A 863 -12.14 4.28 31.20
C GLY A 863 -11.71 5.72 30.92
N LEU A 864 -11.81 6.22 29.68
CA LEU A 864 -11.37 7.57 29.31
C LEU A 864 -12.08 8.68 30.10
N GLN A 865 -13.40 8.59 30.33
CA GLN A 865 -14.12 9.65 31.08
C GLN A 865 -13.63 9.77 32.53
N LEU A 866 -13.36 8.62 33.18
CA LEU A 866 -12.79 8.60 34.53
C LEU A 866 -11.38 9.19 34.52
N ALA A 867 -10.55 8.78 33.54
CA ALA A 867 -9.19 9.29 33.40
C ALA A 867 -9.13 10.80 33.11
N MET A 868 -10.06 11.34 32.32
CA MET A 868 -10.15 12.79 32.07
C MET A 868 -10.62 13.59 33.29
N GLY A 869 -11.41 12.98 34.17
CA GLY A 869 -11.89 13.59 35.41
C GLY A 869 -10.86 13.51 36.56
N ASP A 870 -9.96 12.52 36.54
CA ASP A 870 -8.99 12.32 37.61
C ASP A 870 -7.67 13.05 37.36
N ARG A 871 -7.45 14.13 38.11
CA ARG A 871 -6.24 14.97 38.01
C ARG A 871 -5.07 14.46 38.85
N ARG A 872 -5.26 13.39 39.64
CA ARG A 872 -4.24 12.91 40.59
C ARG A 872 -3.16 12.05 39.94
N PHE A 873 -3.47 11.42 38.80
CA PHE A 873 -2.56 10.52 38.10
C PHE A 873 -2.32 10.96 36.65
N PHE A 874 -1.16 10.57 36.12
CA PHE A 874 -0.95 10.40 34.69
C PHE A 874 -1.46 9.02 34.28
N TYR A 875 -2.14 8.93 33.15
CA TYR A 875 -2.76 7.70 32.66
C TYR A 875 -2.03 7.22 31.40
N ALA A 876 -2.01 5.91 31.18
CA ALA A 876 -1.53 5.30 29.94
C ALA A 876 -2.56 4.31 29.39
N TRP A 877 -2.44 4.00 28.11
CA TRP A 877 -3.30 3.06 27.41
C TRP A 877 -2.74 1.65 27.56
N CYS A 878 -3.42 0.77 28.28
CA CYS A 878 -2.97 -0.62 28.41
C CYS A 878 -3.14 -1.38 27.09
N MET A 879 -2.07 -2.04 26.61
CA MET A 879 -2.11 -2.82 25.38
C MET A 879 -2.99 -4.06 25.46
N ASP A 880 -3.20 -4.61 26.66
CA ASP A 880 -3.92 -5.87 26.85
C ASP A 880 -5.41 -5.65 27.03
N CYS A 881 -5.80 -4.88 28.05
CA CYS A 881 -7.23 -4.64 28.32
C CYS A 881 -7.82 -3.49 27.49
N GLY A 882 -6.99 -2.64 26.86
CA GLY A 882 -7.50 -1.48 26.11
C GLY A 882 -8.08 -0.35 26.97
N PHE A 883 -7.85 -0.35 28.29
CA PHE A 883 -8.33 0.70 29.21
C PHE A 883 -7.24 1.74 29.53
N ALA A 884 -7.69 2.97 29.80
CA ALA A 884 -6.88 4.01 30.44
C ALA A 884 -6.64 3.66 31.91
N LYS A 885 -5.38 3.47 32.31
CA LYS A 885 -5.00 3.11 33.69
C LYS A 885 -3.94 4.08 34.22
N GLY A 886 -4.02 4.42 35.50
CA GLY A 886 -3.08 5.32 36.17
C GLY A 886 -1.67 4.71 36.24
N VAL A 887 -0.66 5.51 35.94
CA VAL A 887 0.76 5.10 35.94
C VAL A 887 1.52 5.80 37.07
N TYR A 888 1.55 7.13 37.04
CA TYR A 888 2.30 7.94 38.00
C TYR A 888 1.36 8.91 38.71
N PRO A 889 1.43 9.04 40.04
CA PRO A 889 0.78 10.16 40.71
C PRO A 889 1.46 11.47 40.29
N ARG A 890 0.70 12.54 40.07
CA ARG A 890 1.24 13.83 39.63
C ARG A 890 2.17 14.49 40.65
N THR A 891 2.11 14.06 41.91
CA THR A 891 2.98 14.51 43.01
C THR A 891 4.39 13.93 42.95
N ALA A 892 4.64 12.94 42.09
CA ALA A 892 5.95 12.28 41.96
C ALA A 892 6.82 12.86 40.82
N CYS A 893 6.39 13.94 40.16
CA CYS A 893 7.23 14.63 39.16
C CYS A 893 8.35 15.40 39.86
N THR A 894 9.59 14.94 39.69
CA THR A 894 10.82 15.68 40.01
C THR A 894 11.13 16.68 38.88
N GLU A 895 12.15 17.54 39.07
CA GLU A 895 12.59 18.53 38.08
C GLU A 895 13.03 17.90 36.73
N GLU A 896 13.25 16.59 36.67
CA GLU A 896 13.71 15.84 35.48
C GLU A 896 12.58 15.39 34.53
N GLY A 897 11.31 15.65 34.85
CA GLY A 897 10.17 15.29 33.99
C GLY A 897 9.67 13.85 34.16
N ILE A 898 8.73 13.42 33.30
CA ILE A 898 8.10 12.08 33.37
C ILE A 898 8.81 11.16 32.38
N ALA A 899 9.25 9.98 32.84
CA ALA A 899 9.84 8.97 31.98
C ALA A 899 8.88 8.55 30.85
N PRO A 900 9.38 8.38 29.61
CA PRO A 900 8.55 7.90 28.51
C PRO A 900 8.02 6.50 28.84
N VAL A 901 6.73 6.28 28.56
CA VAL A 901 6.07 4.99 28.76
C VAL A 901 5.85 4.37 27.38
N GLU A 902 6.48 3.22 27.16
CA GLU A 902 6.29 2.39 25.98
C GLU A 902 5.85 0.99 26.41
N ASN A 903 5.07 0.31 25.56
CA ASN A 903 4.57 -1.05 25.82
C ASN A 903 3.84 -1.21 27.17
N PHE A 904 3.11 -0.19 27.60
CA PHE A 904 2.44 -0.19 28.90
C PHE A 904 1.43 -1.33 29.05
N ARG A 905 1.64 -2.09 30.14
CA ARG A 905 0.69 -3.09 30.66
C ARG A 905 0.36 -2.72 32.10
N CYS A 906 -0.93 -2.65 32.42
CA CYS A 906 -1.35 -2.27 33.77
C CYS A 906 -0.97 -3.36 34.79
N ALA A 907 -0.97 -3.02 36.09
CA ALA A 907 -0.57 -3.96 37.14
C ALA A 907 -1.46 -5.21 37.23
N GLU A 908 -2.72 -5.13 36.79
CA GLU A 908 -3.63 -6.29 36.69
C GLU A 908 -3.18 -7.23 35.56
N CYS A 909 -3.02 -6.70 34.34
CA CYS A 909 -2.55 -7.48 33.19
C CYS A 909 -1.14 -8.04 33.38
N ARG A 910 -0.24 -7.33 34.07
CA ARG A 910 1.10 -7.85 34.42
C ARG A 910 1.05 -8.97 35.44
N ARG A 911 0.14 -8.92 36.41
CA ARG A 911 -0.05 -10.00 37.40
C ARG A 911 -0.62 -11.26 36.74
N LEU A 912 -1.52 -11.10 35.77
CA LEU A 912 -2.04 -12.20 34.97
C LEU A 912 -0.98 -12.82 34.03
N ALA A 913 0.07 -12.07 33.69
CA ALA A 913 1.14 -12.50 32.79
C ALA A 913 2.39 -13.11 33.49
N GLN A 914 2.43 -13.18 34.83
CA GLN A 914 3.55 -13.82 35.53
C GLN A 914 3.31 -15.33 35.68
N PRO A 915 4.25 -16.20 35.23
CA PRO A 915 4.23 -17.61 35.59
C PRO A 915 4.55 -17.75 37.07
N VAL A 916 3.67 -18.42 37.83
CA VAL A 916 3.96 -18.80 39.22
C VAL A 916 5.00 -19.93 39.19
N ALA A 917 6.23 -19.66 39.63
CA ALA A 917 7.25 -20.70 39.76
C ALA A 917 6.91 -21.61 40.96
N PRO A 918 6.87 -22.94 40.82
CA PRO A 918 6.72 -23.83 41.96
C PRO A 918 8.08 -24.05 42.68
N PRO A 919 8.08 -24.44 43.97
CA PRO A 919 9.30 -24.68 44.72
C PRO A 919 10.10 -25.88 44.18
N VAL A 920 11.43 -25.83 44.36
CA VAL A 920 12.46 -26.64 43.69
C VAL A 920 12.40 -28.16 43.99
N ASP A 921 11.58 -28.60 44.95
CA ASP A 921 11.53 -30.00 45.36
C ASP A 921 10.47 -30.86 44.59
N GLU A 922 9.52 -30.26 43.88
CA GLU A 922 8.50 -31.00 43.10
C GLU A 922 8.95 -31.35 41.65
N ALA A 923 10.01 -30.71 41.15
CA ALA A 923 10.51 -30.94 39.79
C ALA A 923 11.17 -32.32 39.60
N ARG A 924 11.63 -32.96 40.68
CA ARG A 924 12.22 -34.31 40.63
C ARG A 924 11.16 -35.42 40.64
N GLU A 925 9.99 -35.20 41.22
CA GLU A 925 8.90 -36.19 41.22
C GLU A 925 8.00 -36.07 39.97
N ALA A 926 7.84 -34.87 39.42
CA ALA A 926 7.07 -34.66 38.18
C ALA A 926 7.69 -35.33 36.93
N HIS A 927 9.02 -35.42 36.86
CA HIS A 927 9.71 -36.09 35.74
C HIS A 927 9.55 -37.62 35.78
N ALA A 928 9.42 -38.21 36.98
CA ALA A 928 9.15 -39.63 37.15
C ALA A 928 7.69 -39.99 36.83
N HIS A 929 6.74 -39.08 37.08
CA HIS A 929 5.32 -39.33 36.81
C HIS A 929 4.96 -39.25 35.31
N TRP A 930 5.61 -38.36 34.54
CA TRP A 930 5.33 -38.20 33.10
C TRP A 930 5.67 -39.46 32.29
N GLN A 931 6.64 -40.27 32.70
CA GLN A 931 6.98 -41.51 31.98
C GLN A 931 5.89 -42.60 32.08
N THR A 932 5.00 -42.52 33.07
CA THR A 932 3.93 -43.51 33.28
C THR A 932 2.60 -43.21 32.57
N VAL A 933 2.38 -41.98 32.10
CA VAL A 933 1.08 -41.56 31.52
C VAL A 933 0.95 -41.86 30.01
N LYS A 934 2.03 -42.29 29.34
CA LYS A 934 1.99 -42.65 27.91
C LYS A 934 1.22 -43.93 27.57
N THR A 935 0.66 -44.64 28.57
CA THR A 935 0.00 -45.95 28.34
C THR A 935 -1.43 -46.09 28.89
N ALA A 936 -2.08 -45.03 29.39
CA ALA A 936 -3.46 -45.09 29.90
C ALA A 936 -4.46 -44.28 29.03
N ARG A 937 -5.70 -44.79 28.90
CA ARG A 937 -6.79 -44.14 28.14
C ARG A 937 -7.18 -42.80 28.79
N TRP A 938 -7.47 -41.81 27.94
CA TRP A 938 -7.75 -40.40 28.26
C TRP A 938 -8.88 -40.09 29.27
N ASN A 939 -9.62 -41.08 29.76
CA ASN A 939 -10.77 -40.86 30.66
C ASN A 939 -10.42 -40.90 32.15
N ASP A 940 -9.18 -41.22 32.54
CA ASP A 940 -8.82 -41.46 33.94
C ASP A 940 -7.90 -40.37 34.55
N ILE A 941 -7.83 -39.16 33.98
CA ILE A 941 -7.06 -38.04 34.55
C ILE A 941 -7.95 -37.26 35.55
N PRO A 942 -7.70 -37.34 36.88
CA PRO A 942 -8.52 -36.64 37.86
C PRO A 942 -8.15 -35.15 37.91
N GLY A 943 -9.13 -34.25 37.79
CA GLY A 943 -8.96 -32.84 38.15
C GLY A 943 -9.15 -31.77 37.07
N MET A 944 -9.46 -32.11 35.82
CA MET A 944 -9.83 -31.10 34.80
C MET A 944 -11.36 -30.90 34.73
N PRO A 945 -11.89 -29.66 34.85
CA PRO A 945 -13.32 -29.41 34.82
C PRO A 945 -13.89 -29.58 33.41
N THR A 946 -14.64 -30.66 33.19
CA THR A 946 -15.44 -30.87 31.97
C THR A 946 -16.91 -30.58 32.27
N VAL A 947 -17.62 -29.94 31.33
CA VAL A 947 -19.08 -29.71 31.42
C VAL A 947 -19.79 -30.64 30.44
N VAL A 948 -20.90 -31.24 30.86
CA VAL A 948 -21.75 -32.04 29.98
C VAL A 948 -22.63 -31.11 29.17
N CYS A 949 -22.78 -31.37 27.86
CA CYS A 949 -23.66 -30.60 26.99
C CYS A 949 -25.08 -30.54 27.59
N PRO A 950 -25.68 -29.34 27.71
CA PRO A 950 -26.99 -29.17 28.34
C PRO A 950 -28.17 -29.71 27.50
N ASN A 951 -27.93 -30.10 26.26
CA ASN A 951 -28.92 -30.79 25.46
C ASN A 951 -29.10 -32.24 25.99
N LEU A 952 -30.28 -32.50 26.57
CA LEU A 952 -30.65 -33.75 27.27
C LEU A 952 -30.46 -35.03 26.43
N GLY A 953 -30.35 -34.94 25.10
CA GLY A 953 -30.09 -36.07 24.21
C GLY A 953 -28.63 -36.25 23.76
N CYS A 954 -27.73 -35.31 24.05
CA CYS A 954 -26.37 -35.32 23.48
C CYS A 954 -25.32 -36.00 24.39
N GLY A 955 -25.31 -35.68 25.69
CA GLY A 955 -24.39 -36.27 26.67
C GLY A 955 -22.88 -36.01 26.44
N ALA A 956 -22.50 -35.20 25.45
CA ALA A 956 -21.09 -34.92 25.16
C ALA A 956 -20.40 -34.18 26.31
N ARG A 957 -19.24 -34.66 26.76
CA ARG A 957 -18.39 -33.94 27.71
C ARG A 957 -17.51 -32.97 26.94
N ILE A 958 -17.59 -31.70 27.30
CA ILE A 958 -16.93 -30.61 26.62
C ILE A 958 -15.93 -29.99 27.59
N MET A 959 -14.72 -29.76 27.08
CA MET A 959 -13.64 -29.07 27.77
C MET A 959 -13.38 -27.75 27.03
N LYS A 960 -13.36 -26.65 27.78
CA LYS A 960 -12.98 -25.34 27.25
C LYS A 960 -11.47 -25.18 27.39
N VAL A 961 -10.77 -25.03 26.27
CA VAL A 961 -9.30 -24.87 26.23
C VAL A 961 -8.91 -23.38 26.21
N ASP A 962 -9.66 -22.55 25.48
CA ASP A 962 -9.46 -21.10 25.38
C ASP A 962 -10.74 -20.43 24.82
N GLY A 963 -10.82 -19.09 24.83
CA GLY A 963 -11.87 -18.28 24.18
C GLY A 963 -12.99 -17.80 25.12
N CYS A 964 -14.06 -17.24 24.52
CA CYS A 964 -15.20 -16.73 25.27
C CYS A 964 -16.07 -17.84 25.87
N ASN A 965 -16.94 -17.51 26.82
CA ASN A 965 -17.84 -18.44 27.51
C ASN A 965 -18.99 -18.93 26.63
N HIS A 966 -19.06 -18.50 25.37
CA HIS A 966 -19.96 -19.05 24.39
C HIS A 966 -19.36 -20.35 23.82
N ILE A 967 -19.96 -21.49 24.18
CA ILE A 967 -19.53 -22.82 23.75
C ILE A 967 -20.54 -23.42 22.81
N VAL A 968 -20.04 -23.95 21.69
CA VAL A 968 -20.83 -24.72 20.73
C VAL A 968 -20.46 -26.18 20.91
N CYS A 969 -21.44 -27.02 21.21
CA CYS A 969 -21.21 -28.46 21.27
C CYS A 969 -20.81 -28.97 19.88
N GLY A 970 -19.61 -29.53 19.73
CA GLY A 970 -19.15 -30.12 18.46
C GLY A 970 -19.94 -31.35 18.00
N VAL A 971 -20.83 -31.90 18.85
CA VAL A 971 -21.63 -33.11 18.54
C VAL A 971 -23.06 -32.76 18.11
N CYS A 972 -23.77 -31.91 18.87
CA CYS A 972 -25.17 -31.56 18.59
C CYS A 972 -25.39 -30.08 18.22
N SER A 973 -24.31 -29.30 18.14
CA SER A 973 -24.30 -27.87 17.80
C SER A 973 -25.12 -26.97 18.73
N THR A 974 -25.52 -27.45 19.92
CA THR A 974 -26.17 -26.60 20.93
C THR A 974 -25.19 -25.55 21.44
N HIS A 975 -25.64 -24.31 21.43
CA HIS A 975 -24.95 -23.15 21.98
C HIS A 975 -25.30 -23.03 23.47
N PHE A 976 -24.30 -22.91 24.33
CA PHE A 976 -24.52 -22.76 25.76
C PHE A 976 -23.42 -21.92 26.43
N CYS A 977 -23.77 -21.29 27.54
CA CYS A 977 -22.85 -20.49 28.33
C CYS A 977 -22.01 -21.40 29.24
N TRP A 978 -20.69 -21.38 29.10
CA TRP A 978 -19.75 -22.15 29.93
C TRP A 978 -19.85 -21.79 31.42
N ALA A 979 -20.16 -20.53 31.73
CA ALA A 979 -20.15 -20.02 33.10
C ALA A 979 -21.31 -20.53 33.95
N CYS A 980 -22.47 -20.72 33.35
CA CYS A 980 -23.68 -21.18 34.05
C CYS A 980 -24.22 -22.51 33.53
N GLY A 981 -23.70 -23.03 32.42
CA GLY A 981 -24.17 -24.24 31.77
C GLY A 981 -25.51 -24.11 31.04
N GLU A 982 -26.09 -22.90 30.96
CA GLU A 982 -27.41 -22.67 30.37
C GLU A 982 -27.35 -22.71 28.84
N ALA A 983 -28.22 -23.51 28.22
CA ALA A 983 -28.41 -23.51 26.77
C ALA A 983 -29.16 -22.25 26.37
N VAL A 984 -28.55 -21.41 25.53
CA VAL A 984 -29.11 -20.14 25.10
C VAL A 984 -29.03 -20.08 23.59
N ASP A 985 -30.06 -19.51 22.97
CA ASP A 985 -30.06 -19.29 21.53
C ASP A 985 -28.82 -18.47 21.11
N VAL A 986 -28.26 -18.79 19.95
CA VAL A 986 -27.04 -18.15 19.43
C VAL A 986 -27.16 -16.63 19.33
N MET A 987 -28.37 -16.10 19.08
CA MET A 987 -28.60 -14.66 18.97
C MET A 987 -28.63 -13.96 20.33
N GLU A 988 -28.96 -14.68 21.40
CA GLU A 988 -29.15 -14.11 22.74
C GLU A 988 -28.00 -14.48 23.70
N ILE A 989 -27.10 -15.38 23.33
CA ILE A 989 -26.06 -15.89 24.23
C ILE A 989 -25.08 -14.81 24.69
N TYR A 990 -24.75 -13.83 23.83
CA TYR A 990 -23.90 -12.70 24.21
C TYR A 990 -24.63 -11.69 25.11
N ASP A 991 -25.94 -11.50 24.92
CA ASP A 991 -26.76 -10.66 25.80
C ASP A 991 -26.95 -11.33 27.15
N HIS A 992 -27.18 -12.65 27.17
CA HIS A 992 -27.19 -13.47 28.37
C HIS A 992 -25.88 -13.32 29.15
N MET A 993 -24.73 -13.51 28.50
CA MET A 993 -23.42 -13.37 29.16
C MET A 993 -23.20 -11.93 29.68
N SER A 994 -23.56 -10.92 28.90
CA SER A 994 -23.48 -9.51 29.32
C SER A 994 -24.34 -9.20 30.54
N HIS A 995 -25.59 -9.66 30.55
CA HIS A 995 -26.54 -9.34 31.62
C HIS A 995 -26.36 -10.21 32.87
N ARG A 996 -26.01 -11.50 32.72
CA ARG A 996 -25.92 -12.45 33.82
C ARG A 996 -24.53 -12.52 34.44
N HIS A 997 -23.48 -12.32 33.64
CA HIS A 997 -22.09 -12.49 34.08
C HIS A 997 -21.27 -11.20 33.97
N GLY A 998 -21.77 -10.17 33.27
CA GLY A 998 -21.08 -8.89 33.13
C GLY A 998 -19.85 -8.93 32.20
N SER A 999 -19.49 -10.12 31.69
CA SER A 999 -18.37 -10.36 30.79
C SER A 999 -18.67 -11.55 29.86
N TRP A 1000 -17.96 -11.62 28.74
CA TRP A 1000 -18.02 -12.76 27.81
C TRP A 1000 -16.91 -13.78 28.04
N TYR A 1001 -15.99 -13.51 28.97
CA TYR A 1001 -14.84 -14.34 29.28
C TYR A 1001 -14.85 -14.67 30.77
N HIS A 1002 -14.36 -15.85 31.14
CA HIS A 1002 -14.13 -16.18 32.55
C HIS A 1002 -12.87 -15.47 33.05
N ASP A 1003 -12.94 -14.95 34.27
CA ASP A 1003 -11.81 -14.41 35.04
C ASP A 1003 -10.69 -15.43 35.26
#